data_AF-A0A928DTF7-F1
#
_entry.id   AF-A0A928DTF7-F1
#
_cell.length_a   1.000
_cell.length_b   1.000
_cell.length_c   1.000
_cell.angle_alpha   90.00
_cell.angle_beta   90.00
_cell.angle_gamma   90.00
#
_symmetry.space_group_name_H-M   'P 1'
#
loop_
_entity.id
_entity.type
_entity.pdbx_description
1 polymer ?
#
loop_
_entity_poly.entity_id
_entity_poly.type
_entity_poly.pdbx_seq_one_letter_code
_entity_poly.pdbx_strand_id
1 'polypeptide(L)'
;MNRACVIFLIDEAPSMRMRIAEGTHTKMDSIATAVNSAIRQMEGRPPVDVAVIGYHRNLDGQPEVGSRFGGAFSGRIWVSSDELTAAPVRVEERTRQVVNPVTRAVTPMTVNFPVWYESKVGPGKMEYLPVFEFTANVLQEWTQNSQPAAPPLIFSFLSDLQPGVSIANAVVPLGKVSTPQGPPFVLQFHAGTYANVPAIKYPAAPNFLPYGPVQELFFGCSILTDPMLDSLRQNQEFPPPGGKGLVYNGRMIDMVRMLGILGVYQNSIPAADQSPAPETVSSTISDLPVPENVPVSQPIPPIPLAASSGVPIPLAASSGVPIPLAASSGVPVPPPIPEEVSRHVSPPENEVEKTHAERFPMPALFSHSAEENFIFREFDKAEDEDGSLADIPPVDQLPEVKSEAVPDGFEFRCRALSTNKVPEGSSDLSPRLTLMILLVDRSVTDLTYRPAVEMWTRRLEKTRFMLGELSRRGRGRYDAALIFYGKEADGSMSVESGTLGRSFLPDNLLAEAAGKVESMTIQIPNGIGGLISLPRKKLSFTDCSPTYPASPIPGFQRAVEIVREWDSAREEKLLAPILLHITAGKFLMDEFDAAIECLSAPDLPPIQLQHWVFTERPHSGVCCPSSLDFTQDETLQAIWERTAPLPGREFLAGVRPGIHEESSGMMVNMDFDVLFEVLDTLAAKNRRPSDL
;
A
#
# COMPACT_ATOMS: atom_id res chain seq x y z
N MET A 1 -10.53 35.66 14.79
CA MET A 1 -9.62 34.59 15.26
C MET A 1 -8.97 33.98 14.04
N ASN A 2 -7.65 33.83 14.05
CA ASN A 2 -6.92 33.10 13.03
C ASN A 2 -7.40 31.64 13.07
N ARG A 3 -7.97 31.14 11.96
CA ARG A 3 -8.44 29.75 11.84
C ARG A 3 -7.80 29.09 10.63
N ALA A 4 -7.52 27.80 10.75
CA ALA A 4 -7.19 26.96 9.61
C ALA A 4 -8.35 25.99 9.36
N CYS A 5 -8.41 25.41 8.16
CA CYS A 5 -9.48 24.46 7.83
C CYS A 5 -8.98 23.24 7.07
N VAL A 6 -9.68 22.14 7.29
CA VAL A 6 -9.40 20.82 6.70
C VAL A 6 -10.68 20.27 6.10
N ILE A 7 -10.61 19.84 4.84
CA ILE A 7 -11.71 19.17 4.13
C ILE A 7 -11.31 17.72 3.84
N PHE A 8 -12.14 16.78 4.29
CA PHE A 8 -12.13 15.41 3.81
C PHE A 8 -13.18 15.26 2.72
N LEU A 9 -12.75 15.13 1.47
CA LEU A 9 -13.59 14.95 0.31
C LEU A 9 -13.62 13.46 -0.08
N ILE A 10 -14.78 12.83 -0.01
CA ILE A 10 -14.93 11.37 -0.04
C ILE A 10 -15.82 10.96 -1.21
N ASP A 11 -15.25 10.23 -2.16
CA ASP A 11 -16.00 9.53 -3.20
C ASP A 11 -16.84 8.41 -2.56
N GLU A 12 -18.14 8.41 -2.82
CA GLU A 12 -19.09 7.39 -2.33
C GLU A 12 -19.61 6.53 -3.50
N ALA A 13 -18.89 6.44 -4.62
CA ALA A 13 -19.27 5.62 -5.76
C ALA A 13 -19.28 4.11 -5.45
N PRO A 14 -20.04 3.29 -6.20
CA PRO A 14 -20.14 1.84 -5.98
C PRO A 14 -18.82 1.08 -5.87
N SER A 15 -17.77 1.53 -6.56
CA SER A 15 -16.44 0.92 -6.50
C SER A 15 -15.78 1.00 -5.12
N MET A 16 -16.26 1.87 -4.24
CA MET A 16 -15.85 1.92 -2.84
C MET A 16 -16.28 0.70 -2.02
N ARG A 17 -17.20 -0.14 -2.54
CA ARG A 17 -17.53 -1.46 -1.94
C ARG A 17 -16.43 -2.49 -2.14
N MET A 18 -15.54 -2.29 -3.11
CA MET A 18 -14.43 -3.21 -3.36
C MET A 18 -13.47 -3.21 -2.17
N ARG A 19 -12.73 -4.31 -1.98
CA ARG A 19 -11.67 -4.36 -0.96
C ARG A 19 -10.55 -3.38 -1.30
N ILE A 20 -9.97 -2.77 -0.27
CA ILE A 20 -8.73 -2.00 -0.44
C ILE A 20 -7.56 -2.97 -0.68
N ALA A 21 -6.58 -2.55 -1.48
CA ALA A 21 -5.38 -3.33 -1.76
C ALA A 21 -4.69 -3.79 -0.46
N GLU A 22 -4.33 -5.07 -0.41
CA GLU A 22 -3.75 -5.76 0.77
C GLU A 22 -4.63 -5.73 2.05
N GLY A 23 -5.91 -5.36 1.93
CA GLY A 23 -6.84 -5.25 3.05
C GLY A 23 -8.01 -6.24 3.01
N THR A 24 -8.57 -6.53 4.18
CA THR A 24 -9.79 -7.34 4.35
C THR A 24 -11.06 -6.51 4.27
N HIS A 25 -10.97 -5.20 4.50
CA HIS A 25 -12.09 -4.26 4.51
C HIS A 25 -12.34 -3.64 3.15
N THR A 26 -13.55 -3.13 2.94
CA THR A 26 -13.87 -2.31 1.77
C THR A 26 -13.04 -1.02 1.77
N LYS A 27 -12.88 -0.39 0.61
CA LYS A 27 -12.26 0.92 0.48
C LYS A 27 -12.99 1.94 1.35
N MET A 28 -14.33 1.91 1.35
CA MET A 28 -15.12 2.85 2.14
C MET A 28 -14.90 2.67 3.65
N ASP A 29 -14.93 1.45 4.16
CA ASP A 29 -14.73 1.20 5.60
C ASP A 29 -13.31 1.56 6.04
N SER A 30 -12.34 1.34 5.15
CA SER A 30 -10.94 1.72 5.34
C SER A 30 -10.79 3.24 5.44
N ILE A 31 -11.39 3.98 4.50
CA ILE A 31 -11.39 5.45 4.50
C ILE A 31 -12.10 5.98 5.75
N ALA A 32 -13.28 5.44 6.09
CA ALA A 32 -14.03 5.87 7.27
C ALA A 32 -13.22 5.67 8.56
N THR A 33 -12.56 4.51 8.68
CA THR A 33 -11.66 4.23 9.82
C THR A 33 -10.49 5.21 9.87
N ALA A 34 -9.87 5.51 8.74
CA ALA A 34 -8.73 6.42 8.68
C ALA A 34 -9.12 7.88 8.97
N VAL A 35 -10.25 8.36 8.43
CA VAL A 35 -10.78 9.70 8.70
C VAL A 35 -11.16 9.86 10.17
N ASN A 36 -11.86 8.89 10.77
CA ASN A 36 -12.19 8.93 12.20
C ASN A 36 -10.90 8.91 13.06
N SER A 37 -9.90 8.11 12.68
CA SER A 37 -8.62 8.15 13.38
C SER A 37 -7.91 9.50 13.23
N ALA A 38 -7.99 10.15 12.07
CA ALA A 38 -7.40 11.46 11.84
C ALA A 38 -8.10 12.54 12.68
N ILE A 39 -9.43 12.53 12.75
CA ILE A 39 -10.22 13.41 13.61
C ILE A 39 -9.83 13.24 15.07
N ARG A 40 -9.75 12.00 15.56
CA ARG A 40 -9.29 11.72 16.93
C ARG A 40 -7.89 12.28 17.20
N GLN A 41 -6.98 12.20 16.23
CA GLN A 41 -5.61 12.73 16.38
C GLN A 41 -5.55 14.26 16.40
N MET A 42 -6.64 14.97 16.08
CA MET A 42 -6.72 16.43 16.25
C MET A 42 -6.94 16.83 17.71
N GLU A 43 -7.33 15.91 18.60
CA GLU A 43 -7.53 16.18 20.02
C GLU A 43 -6.24 16.71 20.67
N GLY A 44 -6.35 17.83 21.39
CA GLY A 44 -5.21 18.48 22.06
C GLY A 44 -4.24 19.22 21.13
N ARG A 45 -4.60 19.42 19.85
CA ARG A 45 -3.83 20.23 18.88
C ARG A 45 -4.51 21.58 18.64
N PRO A 46 -3.83 22.55 17.98
CA PRO A 46 -4.46 23.82 17.62
C PRO A 46 -5.76 23.59 16.84
N PRO A 47 -6.86 24.28 17.21
CA PRO A 47 -8.17 24.02 16.65
C PRO A 47 -8.23 24.40 15.18
N VAL A 48 -8.88 23.54 14.39
CA VAL A 48 -9.14 23.76 12.96
C VAL A 48 -10.62 23.56 12.66
N ASP A 49 -11.16 24.26 11.67
CA ASP A 49 -12.50 23.98 11.17
C ASP A 49 -12.45 22.78 10.22
N VAL A 50 -13.29 21.78 10.46
CA VAL A 50 -13.32 20.52 9.71
C VAL A 50 -14.61 20.42 8.92
N ALA A 51 -14.51 20.00 7.66
CA ALA A 51 -15.63 19.56 6.84
C ALA A 51 -15.40 18.12 6.35
N VAL A 52 -16.44 17.28 6.43
CA VAL A 52 -16.45 15.94 5.82
C VAL A 52 -17.52 15.94 4.74
N ILE A 53 -17.09 15.93 3.47
CA ILE A 53 -17.96 16.07 2.30
C ILE A 53 -17.95 14.76 1.53
N GLY A 54 -19.12 14.16 1.34
CA GLY A 54 -19.31 12.96 0.53
C GLY A 54 -20.02 13.27 -0.77
N TYR A 55 -19.79 12.47 -1.81
CA TYR A 55 -20.45 12.66 -3.10
C TYR A 55 -20.75 11.35 -3.84
N HIS A 56 -21.92 11.28 -4.47
CA HIS A 56 -22.35 10.19 -5.36
C HIS A 56 -23.53 10.62 -6.23
N ARG A 57 -24.04 9.74 -7.10
CA ARG A 57 -25.37 9.89 -7.73
C ARG A 57 -26.39 9.05 -7.00
N ASN A 58 -27.54 9.63 -6.67
CA ASN A 58 -28.65 8.92 -6.05
C ASN A 58 -29.34 7.94 -7.03
N LEU A 59 -30.40 7.25 -6.58
CA LEU A 59 -31.11 6.25 -7.40
C LEU A 59 -31.74 6.85 -8.67
N ASP A 60 -32.11 8.13 -8.64
CA ASP A 60 -32.66 8.86 -9.79
C ASP A 60 -31.57 9.41 -10.72
N GLY A 61 -30.30 9.06 -10.45
CA GLY A 61 -29.14 9.56 -11.18
C GLY A 61 -28.80 11.02 -10.90
N GLN A 62 -29.46 11.68 -9.94
CA GLN A 62 -29.18 13.06 -9.58
C GLN A 62 -27.91 13.16 -8.71
N PRO A 63 -27.11 14.21 -8.88
CA PRO A 63 -25.93 14.43 -8.05
C PRO A 63 -26.32 14.69 -6.59
N GLU A 64 -25.68 13.98 -5.67
CA GLU A 64 -25.77 14.20 -4.22
C GLU A 64 -24.38 14.51 -3.69
N VAL A 65 -24.13 15.77 -3.33
CA VAL A 65 -22.89 16.25 -2.72
C VAL A 65 -23.23 17.05 -1.46
N GLY A 66 -22.53 16.79 -0.35
CA GLY A 66 -22.76 17.54 0.87
C GLY A 66 -22.08 16.95 2.10
N SER A 67 -22.37 17.55 3.26
CA SER A 67 -21.82 17.11 4.54
C SER A 67 -22.20 15.66 4.88
N ARG A 68 -21.29 15.00 5.59
CA ARG A 68 -21.44 13.62 6.11
C ARG A 68 -21.26 13.53 7.62
N PHE A 69 -21.34 14.65 8.33
CA PHE A 69 -21.45 14.60 9.78
C PHE A 69 -22.76 13.94 10.20
N GLY A 70 -22.69 13.04 11.18
CA GLY A 70 -23.85 12.47 11.84
C GLY A 70 -24.18 13.15 13.17
N GLY A 71 -25.20 12.65 13.86
CA GLY A 71 -25.53 13.05 15.24
C GLY A 71 -25.79 14.55 15.40
N ALA A 72 -25.20 15.15 16.44
CA ALA A 72 -25.36 16.57 16.79
C ALA A 72 -24.86 17.54 15.70
N PHE A 73 -24.05 17.04 14.76
CA PHE A 73 -23.46 17.84 13.68
C PHE A 73 -24.16 17.63 12.33
N SER A 74 -25.21 16.83 12.30
CA SER A 74 -25.99 16.58 11.07
C SER A 74 -26.44 17.88 10.42
N GLY A 75 -26.18 18.02 9.12
CA GLY A 75 -26.54 19.20 8.32
C GLY A 75 -25.56 20.37 8.40
N ARG A 76 -24.57 20.34 9.31
CA ARG A 76 -23.50 21.38 9.36
C ARG A 76 -22.43 21.08 8.32
N ILE A 77 -21.89 22.12 7.67
CA ILE A 77 -20.73 21.98 6.78
C ILE A 77 -19.42 22.05 7.58
N TRP A 78 -19.31 23.01 8.49
CA TRP A 78 -18.11 23.26 9.30
C TRP A 78 -18.34 22.96 10.78
N VAL A 79 -17.42 22.22 11.39
CA VAL A 79 -17.36 21.93 12.82
C VAL A 79 -15.92 22.13 13.29
N SER A 80 -15.71 22.83 14.39
CA SER A 80 -14.36 22.97 14.96
C SER A 80 -13.86 21.62 15.46
N SER A 81 -12.56 21.32 15.32
CA SER A 81 -11.96 20.07 15.80
C SER A 81 -12.18 19.81 17.29
N ASP A 82 -12.24 20.85 18.12
CA ASP A 82 -12.48 20.73 19.56
C ASP A 82 -13.93 20.30 19.84
N GLU A 83 -14.88 20.91 19.13
CA GLU A 83 -16.28 20.54 19.20
C GLU A 83 -16.51 19.12 18.66
N LEU A 84 -15.86 18.81 17.54
CA LEU A 84 -15.94 17.52 16.88
C LEU A 84 -15.45 16.42 17.82
N THR A 85 -14.23 16.54 18.35
CA THR A 85 -13.62 15.51 19.22
C THR A 85 -14.42 15.26 20.51
N ALA A 86 -15.15 16.25 21.01
CA ALA A 86 -15.98 16.12 22.22
C ALA A 86 -17.30 15.37 22.02
N ALA A 87 -17.82 15.27 20.78
CA ALA A 87 -19.14 14.69 20.53
C ALA A 87 -19.14 13.69 19.34
N PRO A 88 -18.55 12.49 19.51
CA PRO A 88 -18.71 11.43 18.53
C PRO A 88 -20.17 11.00 18.38
N VAL A 89 -20.56 10.58 17.18
CA VAL A 89 -21.90 10.03 16.90
C VAL A 89 -22.13 8.77 17.73
N ARG A 90 -21.10 7.95 17.84
CA ARG A 90 -21.05 6.76 18.69
C ARG A 90 -19.61 6.35 18.99
N VAL A 91 -19.44 5.49 19.99
CA VAL A 91 -18.16 4.89 20.34
C VAL A 91 -18.26 3.39 20.13
N GLU A 92 -17.34 2.83 19.37
CA GLU A 92 -17.23 1.39 19.13
C GLU A 92 -16.15 0.77 20.01
N GLU A 93 -16.32 -0.49 20.39
CA GLU A 93 -15.21 -1.31 20.88
C GLU A 93 -14.52 -1.99 19.70
N ARG A 94 -13.24 -1.70 19.48
CA ARG A 94 -12.43 -2.32 18.43
C ARG A 94 -11.24 -3.04 19.02
N THR A 95 -10.83 -4.13 18.38
CA THR A 95 -9.56 -4.77 18.70
C THR A 95 -8.43 -4.09 17.94
N ARG A 96 -7.48 -3.52 18.67
CA ARG A 96 -6.22 -3.02 18.15
C ARG A 96 -5.11 -4.02 18.40
N GLN A 97 -4.19 -4.17 17.46
CA GLN A 97 -2.94 -4.88 17.71
C GLN A 97 -1.94 -3.98 18.45
N VAL A 98 -1.35 -4.48 19.54
CA VAL A 98 -0.30 -3.80 20.30
C VAL A 98 0.92 -4.71 20.38
N VAL A 99 2.08 -4.13 20.16
CA VAL A 99 3.35 -4.84 20.28
C VAL A 99 3.82 -4.74 21.73
N ASN A 100 3.98 -5.87 22.39
CA ASN A 100 4.58 -5.89 23.72
C ASN A 100 6.05 -5.44 23.61
N PRO A 101 6.49 -4.42 24.37
CA PRO A 101 7.84 -3.88 24.23
C PRO A 101 8.94 -4.89 24.62
N VAL A 102 8.63 -5.82 25.52
CA VAL A 102 9.57 -6.83 26.04
C VAL A 102 9.59 -8.05 25.13
N THR A 103 8.44 -8.69 24.92
CA THR A 103 8.37 -9.96 24.17
C THR A 103 8.35 -9.76 22.65
N ARG A 104 8.12 -8.53 22.18
CA ARG A 104 7.82 -8.21 20.77
C ARG A 104 6.60 -8.94 20.19
N ALA A 105 5.86 -9.67 21.03
CA ALA A 105 4.65 -10.36 20.62
C ALA A 105 3.54 -9.35 20.34
N VAL A 106 2.69 -9.68 19.37
CA VAL A 106 1.51 -8.89 19.03
C VAL A 106 0.34 -9.43 19.81
N THR A 107 -0.24 -8.61 20.68
CA THR A 107 -1.42 -8.97 21.46
C THR A 107 -2.62 -8.11 21.05
N PRO A 108 -3.81 -8.71 20.88
CA PRO A 108 -5.04 -7.95 20.70
C PRO A 108 -5.37 -7.18 21.98
N MET A 109 -5.79 -5.92 21.84
CA MET A 109 -6.27 -5.07 22.92
C MET A 109 -7.56 -4.39 22.49
N THR A 110 -8.63 -4.55 23.27
CA THR A 110 -9.88 -3.83 23.04
C THR A 110 -9.69 -2.35 23.40
N VAL A 111 -10.13 -1.47 22.51
CA VAL A 111 -10.04 -0.01 22.67
C VAL A 111 -11.33 0.66 22.21
N ASN A 112 -11.67 1.76 22.88
CA ASN A 112 -12.75 2.64 22.45
C ASN A 112 -12.33 3.42 21.20
N PHE A 113 -13.13 3.30 20.16
CA PHE A 113 -12.96 3.92 18.86
C PHE A 113 -14.15 4.86 18.58
N PRO A 114 -13.99 6.18 18.81
CA PRO A 114 -15.01 7.15 18.50
C PRO A 114 -15.24 7.28 16.99
N VAL A 115 -16.51 7.42 16.59
CA VAL A 115 -16.96 7.51 15.20
C VAL A 115 -17.70 8.83 14.99
N TRP A 116 -17.23 9.65 14.05
CA TRP A 116 -17.83 10.91 13.62
C TRP A 116 -18.38 10.86 12.19
N TYR A 117 -17.72 10.05 11.36
CA TYR A 117 -18.10 9.77 9.99
C TYR A 117 -18.40 8.28 9.82
N GLU A 118 -19.56 7.96 9.24
CA GLU A 118 -19.98 6.60 8.95
C GLU A 118 -19.79 6.27 7.47
N SER A 119 -19.33 5.05 7.20
CA SER A 119 -19.15 4.52 5.84
C SER A 119 -20.48 4.55 5.07
N LYS A 120 -20.51 5.27 3.94
CA LYS A 120 -21.68 5.35 3.05
C LYS A 120 -21.23 5.13 1.61
N VAL A 121 -21.90 4.22 0.90
CA VAL A 121 -21.70 4.03 -0.53
C VAL A 121 -23.02 4.26 -1.26
N GLY A 122 -23.01 5.24 -2.16
CA GLY A 122 -24.11 5.57 -3.05
C GLY A 122 -24.35 4.53 -4.15
N PRO A 123 -25.48 4.63 -4.85
CA PRO A 123 -25.82 3.72 -5.95
C PRO A 123 -25.12 4.07 -7.26
N GLY A 124 -24.71 5.33 -7.48
CA GLY A 124 -24.10 5.77 -8.74
C GLY A 124 -22.84 6.61 -8.57
N LYS A 125 -22.02 6.63 -9.61
CA LYS A 125 -20.81 7.45 -9.69
C LYS A 125 -21.12 8.87 -10.18
N MET A 126 -20.47 9.86 -9.57
CA MET A 126 -20.60 11.28 -9.93
C MET A 126 -19.35 11.78 -10.68
N GLU A 127 -19.52 12.82 -11.49
CA GLU A 127 -18.41 13.54 -12.14
C GLU A 127 -17.69 14.43 -11.12
N TYR A 128 -16.38 14.65 -11.30
CA TYR A 128 -15.58 15.38 -10.33
C TYR A 128 -15.79 16.90 -10.35
N LEU A 129 -16.07 17.50 -11.51
CA LEU A 129 -16.15 18.97 -11.62
C LEU A 129 -17.21 19.58 -10.69
N PRO A 130 -18.48 19.12 -10.66
CA PRO A 130 -19.48 19.68 -9.75
C PRO A 130 -19.13 19.51 -8.26
N VAL A 131 -18.35 18.48 -7.93
CA VAL A 131 -17.89 18.21 -6.56
C VAL A 131 -16.85 19.24 -6.13
N PHE A 132 -15.88 19.53 -6.99
CA PHE A 132 -14.87 20.55 -6.72
C PHE A 132 -15.42 21.97 -6.80
N GLU A 133 -16.43 22.23 -7.63
CA GLU A 133 -17.17 23.50 -7.62
C GLU A 133 -17.92 23.70 -6.29
N PHE A 134 -18.62 22.67 -5.81
CA PHE A 134 -19.24 22.69 -4.49
C PHE A 134 -18.22 22.96 -3.38
N THR A 135 -17.07 22.27 -3.43
CA THR A 135 -15.99 22.44 -2.45
C THR A 135 -15.39 23.86 -2.50
N ALA A 136 -15.23 24.44 -3.69
CA ALA A 136 -14.76 25.81 -3.86
C ALA A 136 -15.75 26.82 -3.26
N ASN A 137 -17.06 26.62 -3.45
CA ASN A 137 -18.09 27.47 -2.85
C ASN A 137 -18.08 27.39 -1.31
N VAL A 138 -17.97 26.18 -0.75
CA VAL A 138 -17.85 25.95 0.70
C VAL A 138 -16.62 26.66 1.28
N LEU A 139 -15.48 26.60 0.57
CA LEU A 139 -14.27 27.31 0.98
C LEU A 139 -14.41 28.83 0.86
N GLN A 140 -15.05 29.32 -0.19
CA GLN A 140 -15.27 30.75 -0.38
C GLN A 140 -16.17 31.33 0.72
N GLU A 141 -17.20 30.59 1.13
CA GLU A 141 -18.03 30.97 2.29
C GLU A 141 -17.21 30.97 3.59
N TRP A 142 -16.34 29.97 3.78
CA TRP A 142 -15.48 29.93 4.96
C TRP A 142 -14.49 31.10 5.02
N THR A 143 -13.84 31.46 3.90
CA THR A 143 -12.88 32.57 3.85
C THR A 143 -13.53 33.94 4.02
N GLN A 144 -14.83 34.08 3.74
CA GLN A 144 -15.58 35.31 4.03
C GLN A 144 -15.90 35.46 5.52
N ASN A 145 -16.02 34.35 6.24
CA ASN A 145 -16.43 34.32 7.65
C ASN A 145 -15.27 34.11 8.63
N SER A 146 -14.09 33.73 8.14
CA SER A 146 -12.90 33.43 8.95
C SER A 146 -11.66 34.10 8.38
N GLN A 147 -10.68 34.41 9.24
CA GLN A 147 -9.37 34.90 8.80
C GLN A 147 -8.40 33.71 8.70
N PRO A 148 -7.96 33.30 7.49
CA PRO A 148 -7.15 32.10 7.32
C PRO A 148 -5.75 32.25 7.94
N ALA A 149 -5.42 31.34 8.85
CA ALA A 149 -4.12 31.24 9.52
C ALA A 149 -3.11 30.42 8.71
N ALA A 150 -3.61 29.55 7.83
CA ALA A 150 -2.86 28.71 6.91
C ALA A 150 -3.68 28.50 5.62
N PRO A 151 -3.08 28.04 4.52
CA PRO A 151 -3.83 27.65 3.32
C PRO A 151 -4.80 26.50 3.66
N PRO A 152 -6.03 26.46 3.12
CA PRO A 152 -6.95 25.33 3.34
C PRO A 152 -6.32 24.00 2.94
N LEU A 153 -6.48 22.94 3.76
CA LEU A 153 -5.98 21.61 3.46
C LEU A 153 -7.12 20.69 2.99
N ILE A 154 -6.94 20.01 1.86
CA ILE A 154 -7.97 19.13 1.27
C ILE A 154 -7.38 17.74 1.07
N PHE A 155 -7.98 16.74 1.69
CA PHE A 155 -7.75 15.32 1.40
C PHE A 155 -8.89 14.80 0.52
N SER A 156 -8.58 14.39 -0.70
CA SER A 156 -9.54 13.80 -1.64
C SER A 156 -9.33 12.30 -1.76
N PHE A 157 -10.33 11.50 -1.41
CA PHE A 157 -10.32 10.04 -1.51
C PHE A 157 -11.17 9.59 -2.70
N LEU A 158 -10.58 8.77 -3.57
CA LEU A 158 -11.13 8.35 -4.86
C LEU A 158 -10.91 6.85 -5.04
N SER A 159 -11.79 6.18 -5.80
CA SER A 159 -11.54 4.81 -6.26
C SER A 159 -11.29 4.80 -7.76
N ASP A 160 -12.34 4.72 -8.58
CA ASP A 160 -12.16 4.48 -10.01
C ASP A 160 -12.04 5.79 -10.76
N LEU A 161 -11.20 5.85 -11.78
CA LEU A 161 -11.08 7.01 -12.66
C LEU A 161 -11.91 6.79 -13.92
N GLN A 162 -12.67 7.79 -14.33
CA GLN A 162 -13.44 7.73 -15.57
C GLN A 162 -12.55 8.17 -16.75
N PRO A 163 -12.46 7.37 -17.83
CA PRO A 163 -11.82 7.81 -19.06
C PRO A 163 -12.48 9.08 -19.61
N GLY A 164 -11.67 10.01 -20.12
CA GLY A 164 -12.15 11.27 -20.71
C GLY A 164 -12.56 12.36 -19.72
N VAL A 165 -12.57 12.08 -18.40
CA VAL A 165 -12.82 13.09 -17.37
C VAL A 165 -11.51 13.65 -16.85
N SER A 166 -11.27 14.94 -17.07
CA SER A 166 -10.05 15.61 -16.57
C SER A 166 -10.23 16.06 -15.12
N ILE A 167 -9.56 15.36 -14.21
CA ILE A 167 -9.48 15.75 -12.80
C ILE A 167 -8.66 17.04 -12.66
N ALA A 168 -7.67 17.26 -13.51
CA ALA A 168 -6.90 18.50 -13.55
C ALA A 168 -7.82 19.71 -13.74
N ASN A 169 -8.74 19.63 -14.71
CA ASN A 169 -9.73 20.67 -14.96
C ASN A 169 -10.75 20.77 -13.82
N ALA A 170 -11.14 19.64 -13.23
CA ALA A 170 -12.09 19.62 -12.12
C ALA A 170 -11.55 20.36 -10.89
N VAL A 171 -10.24 20.38 -10.64
CA VAL A 171 -9.62 21.06 -9.49
C VAL A 171 -9.47 22.57 -9.69
N VAL A 172 -9.52 23.08 -10.93
CA VAL A 172 -9.35 24.52 -11.26
C VAL A 172 -10.21 25.47 -10.41
N PRO A 173 -11.50 25.18 -10.10
CA PRO A 173 -12.31 26.03 -9.23
C PRO A 173 -11.69 26.27 -7.85
N LEU A 174 -11.00 25.30 -7.26
CA LEU A 174 -10.33 25.45 -5.97
C LEU A 174 -9.21 26.49 -6.02
N GLY A 175 -8.45 26.52 -7.12
CA GLY A 175 -7.38 27.49 -7.32
C GLY A 175 -7.85 28.95 -7.43
N LYS A 176 -9.16 29.17 -7.66
CA LYS A 176 -9.77 30.50 -7.69
C LYS A 176 -10.12 31.04 -6.30
N VAL A 177 -10.11 30.19 -5.27
CA VAL A 177 -10.33 30.61 -3.89
C VAL A 177 -9.06 31.28 -3.37
N SER A 178 -9.08 32.61 -3.32
CA SER A 178 -7.96 33.41 -2.81
C SER A 178 -7.93 33.40 -1.29
N THR A 179 -6.80 33.02 -0.70
CA THR A 179 -6.53 33.23 0.73
C THR A 179 -5.21 33.99 0.90
N PRO A 180 -5.06 34.80 1.97
CA PRO A 180 -3.81 35.50 2.24
C PRO A 180 -2.59 34.59 2.39
N GLN A 181 -2.81 33.31 2.74
CA GLN A 181 -1.76 32.33 3.00
C GLN A 181 -1.37 31.52 1.76
N GLY A 182 -2.15 31.63 0.67
CA GLY A 182 -1.93 30.88 -0.57
C GLY A 182 -3.17 30.09 -1.02
N PRO A 183 -3.07 29.38 -2.16
CA PRO A 183 -4.17 28.56 -2.68
C PRO A 183 -4.42 27.33 -1.79
N PRO A 184 -5.61 26.71 -1.87
CA PRO A 184 -5.87 25.44 -1.21
C PRO A 184 -4.84 24.36 -1.57
N PHE A 185 -4.44 23.59 -0.57
CA PHE A 185 -3.50 22.50 -0.68
C PHE A 185 -4.24 21.17 -0.90
N VAL A 186 -4.11 20.59 -2.10
CA VAL A 186 -4.88 19.42 -2.52
C VAL A 186 -4.00 18.17 -2.50
N LEU A 187 -4.41 17.21 -1.69
CA LEU A 187 -3.83 15.89 -1.53
C LEU A 187 -4.82 14.86 -2.06
N GLN A 188 -4.41 13.99 -3.00
CA GLN A 188 -5.29 12.96 -3.59
C GLN A 188 -4.83 11.55 -3.26
N PHE A 189 -5.77 10.72 -2.80
CA PHE A 189 -5.59 9.31 -2.48
C PHE A 189 -6.51 8.47 -3.38
N HIS A 190 -5.92 7.77 -4.33
CA HIS A 190 -6.61 6.75 -5.13
C HIS A 190 -6.51 5.40 -4.42
N ALA A 191 -7.61 4.93 -3.85
CA ALA A 191 -7.71 3.67 -3.14
C ALA A 191 -7.56 2.48 -4.12
N GLY A 192 -6.47 1.72 -3.96
CA GLY A 192 -6.19 0.55 -4.78
C GLY A 192 -7.14 -0.61 -4.48
N THR A 193 -7.39 -1.45 -5.48
CA THR A 193 -8.10 -2.75 -5.30
C THR A 193 -7.12 -3.91 -5.29
N TYR A 194 -6.15 -3.86 -6.20
CA TYR A 194 -5.27 -4.96 -6.54
C TYR A 194 -4.02 -4.90 -5.67
N ALA A 195 -3.88 -5.88 -4.76
CA ALA A 195 -2.73 -6.01 -3.86
C ALA A 195 -1.38 -6.14 -4.60
N ASN A 196 -1.47 -6.63 -5.82
CA ASN A 196 -0.36 -6.96 -6.68
C ASN A 196 0.17 -5.78 -7.52
N VAL A 197 -0.57 -4.67 -7.55
CA VAL A 197 -0.10 -3.42 -8.12
C VAL A 197 0.56 -2.63 -6.98
N PRO A 198 1.84 -2.26 -7.07
CA PRO A 198 2.47 -1.48 -6.01
C PRO A 198 1.88 -0.07 -5.94
N ALA A 199 1.75 0.48 -4.73
CA ALA A 199 1.36 1.86 -4.55
C ALA A 199 2.46 2.81 -5.06
N ILE A 200 2.09 3.80 -5.87
CA ILE A 200 2.99 4.88 -6.29
C ILE A 200 2.72 6.07 -5.38
N LYS A 201 3.72 6.46 -4.61
CA LYS A 201 3.60 7.47 -3.56
C LYS A 201 4.41 8.70 -3.93
N TYR A 202 3.76 9.85 -3.80
CA TYR A 202 4.35 11.17 -3.92
C TYR A 202 5.20 11.39 -5.19
N PRO A 203 4.70 11.04 -6.39
CA PRO A 203 5.45 11.20 -7.63
C PRO A 203 5.84 12.66 -7.85
N ALA A 204 7.04 12.88 -8.39
CA ALA A 204 7.51 14.22 -8.81
C ALA A 204 7.16 14.55 -10.26
N ALA A 205 6.71 13.57 -11.05
CA ALA A 205 6.38 13.72 -12.46
C ALA A 205 5.30 12.71 -12.89
N PRO A 206 4.49 13.02 -13.92
CA PRO A 206 3.37 12.17 -14.34
C PRO A 206 3.83 10.85 -14.99
N ASN A 207 5.05 10.79 -15.52
CA ASN A 207 5.64 9.57 -16.09
C ASN A 207 5.98 8.49 -15.05
N PHE A 208 5.92 8.81 -13.75
CA PHE A 208 5.97 7.80 -12.69
C PHE A 208 4.64 7.08 -12.50
N LEU A 209 3.56 7.55 -13.12
CA LEU A 209 2.23 6.93 -13.09
C LEU A 209 1.97 6.13 -14.37
N PRO A 210 1.13 5.08 -14.31
CA PRO A 210 0.64 4.42 -15.51
C PRO A 210 0.01 5.42 -16.49
N TYR A 211 0.21 5.18 -17.79
CA TYR A 211 -0.45 5.96 -18.82
C TYR A 211 -1.98 5.89 -18.72
N GLY A 212 -2.66 6.94 -19.15
CA GLY A 212 -4.12 7.04 -19.17
C GLY A 212 -4.67 7.99 -18.11
N PRO A 213 -5.93 7.81 -17.68
CA PRO A 213 -6.64 8.75 -16.80
C PRO A 213 -5.95 9.00 -15.45
N VAL A 214 -5.06 8.10 -15.02
CA VAL A 214 -4.31 8.22 -13.76
C VAL A 214 -3.38 9.44 -13.75
N GLN A 215 -2.82 9.84 -14.90
CA GLN A 215 -1.93 11.00 -14.96
C GLN A 215 -2.67 12.32 -14.65
N GLU A 216 -3.99 12.39 -14.83
CA GLU A 216 -4.80 13.55 -14.47
C GLU A 216 -4.76 13.84 -12.96
N LEU A 217 -4.62 12.80 -12.13
CA LEU A 217 -4.47 12.95 -10.68
C LEU A 217 -3.24 13.79 -10.33
N PHE A 218 -2.13 13.58 -11.06
CA PHE A 218 -0.88 14.32 -10.82
C PHE A 218 -1.07 15.82 -11.00
N PHE A 219 -1.79 16.21 -12.05
CA PHE A 219 -2.02 17.62 -12.36
C PHE A 219 -2.99 18.29 -11.38
N GLY A 220 -3.91 17.53 -10.77
CA GLY A 220 -4.82 18.00 -9.72
C GLY A 220 -4.23 18.03 -8.30
N CYS A 221 -2.95 17.71 -8.10
CA CYS A 221 -2.30 17.70 -6.78
C CYS A 221 -1.34 18.86 -6.56
N SER A 222 -1.24 19.29 -5.30
CA SER A 222 -0.25 20.28 -4.83
C SER A 222 1.13 19.65 -4.62
N ILE A 223 2.18 20.46 -4.73
CA ILE A 223 3.56 20.07 -4.42
C ILE A 223 3.72 20.04 -2.90
N LEU A 224 4.33 18.99 -2.34
CA LEU A 224 4.61 18.89 -0.90
C LEU A 224 5.59 19.96 -0.44
N THR A 225 5.29 20.59 0.70
CA THR A 225 6.20 21.55 1.34
C THR A 225 7.32 20.83 2.08
N ASP A 226 8.43 21.51 2.35
CA ASP A 226 9.57 20.90 3.06
C ASP A 226 9.19 20.29 4.42
N PRO A 227 8.38 20.94 5.29
CA PRO A 227 7.93 20.32 6.53
C PRO A 227 7.12 19.03 6.32
N MET A 228 6.32 18.96 5.24
CA MET A 228 5.57 17.74 4.91
C MET A 228 6.50 16.64 4.42
N LEU A 229 7.47 16.97 3.56
CA LEU A 229 8.49 16.03 3.10
C LEU A 229 9.33 15.48 4.27
N ASP A 230 9.70 16.32 5.23
CA ASP A 230 10.46 15.91 6.41
C ASP A 230 9.66 14.96 7.31
N SER A 231 8.38 15.23 7.52
CA SER A 231 7.49 14.33 8.24
C SER A 231 7.32 12.97 7.53
N LEU A 232 7.24 12.96 6.21
CA LEU A 232 7.22 11.72 5.43
C LEU A 232 8.54 10.95 5.60
N ARG A 233 9.70 11.61 5.55
CA ARG A 233 11.02 11.00 5.79
C ARG A 233 11.15 10.39 7.17
N GLN A 234 10.65 11.06 8.21
CA GLN A 234 10.60 10.51 9.58
C GLN A 234 9.76 9.23 9.65
N ASN A 235 8.76 9.10 8.78
CA ASN A 235 7.93 7.91 8.63
C ASN A 235 8.48 6.90 7.59
N GLN A 236 9.76 7.00 7.25
CA GLN A 236 10.46 6.12 6.29
C GLN A 236 9.90 6.17 4.86
N GLU A 237 9.25 7.29 4.50
CA GLU A 237 8.87 7.60 3.14
C GLU A 237 9.89 8.58 2.55
N PHE A 238 10.46 8.26 1.39
CA PHE A 238 11.50 9.07 0.76
C PHE A 238 11.00 9.65 -0.57
N PRO A 239 10.04 10.61 -0.53
CA PRO A 239 9.53 11.24 -1.74
C PRO A 239 10.67 11.95 -2.49
N PRO A 240 10.68 11.90 -3.84
CA PRO A 240 11.64 12.65 -4.65
C PRO A 240 11.45 14.16 -4.47
N PRO A 241 12.48 14.98 -4.76
CA PRO A 241 12.33 16.44 -4.82
C PRO A 241 11.19 16.84 -5.76
N GLY A 242 10.34 17.79 -5.33
CA GLY A 242 9.15 18.18 -6.09
C GLY A 242 8.00 17.17 -6.04
N GLY A 243 8.08 16.16 -5.17
CA GLY A 243 7.01 15.19 -4.95
C GLY A 243 5.67 15.85 -4.66
N LYS A 244 4.62 15.40 -5.35
CA LYS A 244 3.26 15.90 -5.15
C LYS A 244 2.49 15.11 -4.10
N GLY A 245 1.44 15.71 -3.57
CA GLY A 245 0.50 15.11 -2.63
C GLY A 245 -0.39 14.00 -3.19
N LEU A 246 0.17 13.04 -3.92
CA LEU A 246 -0.58 11.99 -4.60
C LEU A 246 -0.14 10.61 -4.11
N VAL A 247 -1.12 9.77 -3.76
CA VAL A 247 -0.93 8.32 -3.59
C VAL A 247 -1.83 7.61 -4.59
N TYR A 248 -1.21 6.89 -5.53
CA TYR A 248 -1.90 6.04 -6.50
C TYR A 248 -1.84 4.57 -6.10
N ASN A 249 -2.94 3.85 -6.33
CA ASN A 249 -3.15 2.47 -5.88
C ASN A 249 -2.78 2.28 -4.39
N GLY A 250 -3.21 3.24 -3.56
CA GLY A 250 -2.86 3.29 -2.15
C GLY A 250 -3.54 2.21 -1.33
N ARG A 251 -2.83 1.71 -0.33
CA ARG A 251 -3.33 0.77 0.68
C ARG A 251 -3.68 1.51 1.97
N MET A 252 -4.27 0.80 2.93
CA MET A 252 -4.61 1.37 4.24
C MET A 252 -3.39 2.04 4.91
N ILE A 253 -2.21 1.41 4.85
CA ILE A 253 -0.98 1.97 5.43
C ILE A 253 -0.55 3.28 4.74
N ASP A 254 -0.69 3.35 3.42
CA ASP A 254 -0.31 4.53 2.64
C ASP A 254 -1.27 5.69 2.94
N MET A 255 -2.56 5.39 3.14
CA MET A 255 -3.58 6.36 3.55
C MET A 255 -3.30 6.95 4.94
N VAL A 256 -3.00 6.08 5.92
CA VAL A 256 -2.68 6.52 7.29
C VAL A 256 -1.43 7.41 7.30
N ARG A 257 -0.40 7.07 6.51
CA ARG A 257 0.82 7.89 6.37
C ARG A 257 0.54 9.24 5.75
N MET A 258 -0.26 9.27 4.68
CA MET A 258 -0.67 10.50 4.02
C MET A 258 -1.48 11.41 4.97
N LEU A 259 -2.39 10.84 5.76
CA LEU A 259 -3.12 11.58 6.80
C LEU A 259 -2.22 12.12 7.91
N GLY A 260 -1.04 11.53 8.13
CA GLY A 260 -0.02 12.06 9.03
C GLY A 260 0.43 13.50 8.69
N ILE A 261 0.26 13.94 7.44
CA ILE A 261 0.50 15.33 7.01
C ILE A 261 -0.36 16.33 7.80
N LEU A 262 -1.55 15.92 8.24
CA LEU A 262 -2.45 16.74 9.06
C LEU A 262 -1.76 17.26 10.33
N GLY A 263 -0.94 16.44 10.99
CA GLY A 263 -0.23 16.86 12.21
C GLY A 263 0.79 17.97 11.92
N VAL A 264 1.52 17.85 10.81
CA VAL A 264 2.45 18.89 10.36
C VAL A 264 1.71 20.18 10.04
N TYR A 265 0.58 20.06 9.35
CA TYR A 265 -0.27 21.19 9.00
C TYR A 265 -0.76 21.93 10.25
N GLN A 266 -1.31 21.22 11.24
CA GLN A 266 -1.78 21.84 12.48
C GLN A 266 -0.65 22.52 13.27
N ASN A 267 0.54 21.93 13.28
CA ASN A 267 1.72 22.50 13.95
C ASN A 267 2.28 23.74 13.23
N SER A 268 1.93 23.95 11.96
CA SER A 268 2.33 25.14 11.21
C SER A 268 1.44 26.36 11.45
N ILE A 269 0.28 26.16 12.12
CA ILE A 269 -0.65 27.23 12.43
C ILE A 269 -0.01 28.12 13.52
N PRO A 270 0.14 29.43 13.29
CA PRO A 270 0.64 30.34 14.33
C PRO A 270 -0.23 30.25 15.58
N ALA A 271 0.40 30.11 16.75
CA ALA A 271 -0.32 30.23 18.01
C ALA A 271 -1.07 31.57 18.02
N ALA A 272 -2.36 31.55 18.36
CA ALA A 272 -3.11 32.79 18.50
C ALA A 272 -2.37 33.65 19.53
N ASP A 273 -2.03 34.89 19.16
CA ASP A 273 -1.31 35.83 20.02
C ASP A 273 -2.09 35.93 21.33
N GLN A 274 -1.59 35.25 22.37
CA GLN A 274 -2.14 35.37 23.71
C GLN A 274 -1.69 36.75 24.18
N SER A 275 -2.43 37.79 23.80
CA SER A 275 -2.30 39.10 24.44
C SER A 275 -2.24 38.84 25.94
N PRO A 276 -1.17 39.27 26.65
CA PRO A 276 -1.06 39.03 28.07
C PRO A 276 -2.33 39.57 28.72
N ALA A 277 -3.01 38.70 29.48
CA ALA A 277 -4.16 39.10 30.26
C ALA A 277 -3.80 40.40 31.01
N PRO A 278 -4.68 41.42 31.02
CA PRO A 278 -4.38 42.66 31.71
C PRO A 278 -4.02 42.32 33.14
N GLU A 279 -2.82 42.71 33.56
CA GLU A 279 -2.30 42.52 34.91
C GLU A 279 -3.40 42.91 35.89
N THR A 280 -3.99 41.89 36.51
CA THR A 280 -4.95 42.11 37.58
C THR A 280 -4.11 42.64 38.72
N VAL A 281 -4.19 43.95 38.94
CA VAL A 281 -3.51 44.62 40.04
C VAL A 281 -3.99 43.96 41.32
N SER A 282 -3.15 43.08 41.86
CA SER A 282 -3.34 42.43 43.15
C SER A 282 -3.25 43.51 44.22
N SER A 283 -4.43 43.99 44.65
CA SER A 283 -4.53 44.80 45.86
C SER A 283 -4.63 43.84 47.03
N THR A 284 -3.53 43.76 47.76
CA THR A 284 -3.43 43.14 49.08
C THR A 284 -4.35 43.91 50.04
N ILE A 285 -5.51 43.34 50.37
CA ILE A 285 -6.25 43.70 51.59
C ILE A 285 -6.59 42.38 52.29
N SER A 286 -5.66 41.95 53.13
CA SER A 286 -5.94 41.09 54.28
C SER A 286 -6.40 42.00 55.41
N ASP A 287 -7.60 41.75 55.92
CA ASP A 287 -7.98 41.78 57.34
C ASP A 287 -9.44 42.20 57.52
N LEU A 288 -10.14 41.43 58.37
CA LEU A 288 -11.44 41.66 59.03
C LEU A 288 -12.65 40.86 58.50
N PRO A 289 -13.59 40.46 59.40
CA PRO A 289 -13.85 39.05 59.67
C PRO A 289 -15.21 38.56 59.17
N VAL A 290 -15.29 37.23 59.06
CA VAL A 290 -16.49 36.44 58.75
C VAL A 290 -17.57 36.61 59.83
N PRO A 291 -18.84 36.86 59.45
CA PRO A 291 -19.98 36.40 60.21
C PRO A 291 -20.62 35.19 59.53
N GLU A 292 -20.74 34.11 60.31
CA GLU A 292 -21.61 32.98 60.04
C GLU A 292 -23.08 33.40 59.95
N ASN A 293 -23.84 32.58 59.21
CA ASN A 293 -25.27 32.28 59.28
C ASN A 293 -26.27 32.89 58.25
N VAL A 294 -26.85 31.94 57.48
CA VAL A 294 -28.29 31.76 57.12
C VAL A 294 -28.78 32.40 55.78
N PRO A 295 -29.75 31.82 55.01
CA PRO A 295 -30.02 30.42 54.63
C PRO A 295 -30.36 30.26 53.10
N VAL A 296 -30.82 29.06 52.74
CA VAL A 296 -31.28 28.56 51.43
C VAL A 296 -32.56 29.23 50.89
N SER A 297 -32.66 29.33 49.55
CA SER A 297 -33.86 29.39 48.66
C SER A 297 -34.18 30.75 48.00
N GLN A 298 -34.14 30.83 46.67
CA GLN A 298 -35.32 30.93 45.78
C GLN A 298 -34.96 31.17 44.28
N PRO A 299 -35.86 30.82 43.34
CA PRO A 299 -35.54 30.58 41.93
C PRO A 299 -35.56 31.84 41.05
N ILE A 300 -34.79 31.77 39.95
CA ILE A 300 -34.67 32.78 38.90
C ILE A 300 -35.97 32.84 38.07
N PRO A 301 -36.59 34.02 37.85
CA PRO A 301 -37.70 34.17 36.91
C PRO A 301 -37.21 34.24 35.45
N PRO A 302 -38.04 33.82 34.47
CA PRO A 302 -37.66 33.76 33.06
C PRO A 302 -37.61 35.16 32.42
N ILE A 303 -36.58 35.38 31.59
CA ILE A 303 -36.43 36.56 30.74
C ILE A 303 -37.35 36.40 29.50
N PRO A 304 -38.11 37.44 29.08
CA PRO A 304 -38.99 37.33 27.92
C PRO A 304 -38.22 37.43 26.59
N LEU A 305 -38.56 36.55 25.64
CA LEU A 305 -38.25 36.69 24.22
C LEU A 305 -38.88 37.98 23.66
N ALA A 306 -38.06 38.90 23.17
CA ALA A 306 -38.51 40.00 22.33
C ALA A 306 -38.22 39.67 20.86
N ALA A 307 -39.28 39.53 20.07
CA ALA A 307 -39.26 39.48 18.63
C ALA A 307 -38.87 40.87 18.07
N SER A 308 -37.88 40.94 17.17
CA SER A 308 -37.62 42.14 16.38
C SER A 308 -38.06 41.95 14.94
N SER A 309 -39.11 42.69 14.61
CA SER A 309 -39.65 43.01 13.29
C SER A 309 -38.58 43.50 12.31
N GLY A 310 -38.70 43.04 11.05
CA GLY A 310 -37.93 43.53 9.92
C GLY A 310 -38.29 44.96 9.53
N VAL A 311 -37.30 45.66 8.97
CA VAL A 311 -37.45 46.88 8.18
C VAL A 311 -36.52 46.77 6.96
N PRO A 312 -37.01 46.99 5.73
CA PRO A 312 -36.22 46.92 4.51
C PRO A 312 -35.46 48.23 4.25
N ILE A 313 -34.20 48.13 3.79
CA ILE A 313 -33.38 49.25 3.31
C ILE A 313 -33.39 49.24 1.77
N PRO A 314 -33.49 50.40 1.09
CA PRO A 314 -33.72 50.46 -0.36
C PRO A 314 -32.43 50.37 -1.18
N LEU A 315 -32.58 49.75 -2.36
CA LEU A 315 -31.61 49.75 -3.46
C LEU A 315 -31.35 51.19 -3.96
N ALA A 316 -30.08 51.59 -4.00
CA ALA A 316 -29.62 52.73 -4.78
C ALA A 316 -28.71 52.24 -5.91
N ALA A 317 -29.12 52.53 -7.14
CA ALA A 317 -28.32 52.40 -8.34
C ALA A 317 -27.20 53.47 -8.35
N SER A 318 -26.00 53.10 -8.76
CA SER A 318 -24.92 54.06 -9.03
C SER A 318 -24.21 53.70 -10.32
N SER A 319 -24.19 54.71 -11.18
CA SER A 319 -23.67 54.84 -12.53
C SER A 319 -22.15 54.62 -12.64
N GLY A 320 -21.74 54.03 -13.75
CA GLY A 320 -20.34 53.92 -14.16
C GLY A 320 -19.71 55.24 -14.60
N VAL A 321 -18.39 55.31 -14.42
CA VAL A 321 -17.47 56.21 -15.14
C VAL A 321 -16.15 55.45 -15.35
N PRO A 322 -15.54 55.49 -16.54
CA PRO A 322 -14.33 54.72 -16.87
C PRO A 322 -13.05 55.46 -16.45
N ILE A 323 -12.00 54.71 -16.08
CA ILE A 323 -10.64 55.20 -15.79
C ILE A 323 -9.64 54.50 -16.73
N PRO A 324 -8.61 55.19 -17.24
CA PRO A 324 -7.95 54.83 -18.50
C PRO A 324 -6.76 53.86 -18.35
N LEU A 325 -6.46 53.19 -19.47
CA LEU A 325 -5.27 52.35 -19.69
C LEU A 325 -3.98 53.13 -19.42
N ALA A 326 -3.11 52.57 -18.57
CA ALA A 326 -1.70 52.92 -18.50
C ALA A 326 -0.86 51.77 -19.09
N ALA A 327 -0.01 52.14 -20.05
CA ALA A 327 0.97 51.27 -20.69
C ALA A 327 2.13 50.96 -19.73
N SER A 328 2.58 49.70 -19.71
CA SER A 328 3.80 49.29 -19.01
C SER A 328 4.64 48.37 -19.90
N SER A 329 5.78 48.92 -20.32
CA SER A 329 7.11 48.29 -20.44
C SER A 329 7.22 46.86 -20.99
N GLY A 330 7.77 46.77 -22.21
CA GLY A 330 8.15 45.53 -22.86
C GLY A 330 9.30 44.77 -22.19
N VAL A 331 9.26 43.45 -22.39
CA VAL A 331 10.34 42.49 -22.12
C VAL A 331 10.78 41.93 -23.48
N PRO A 332 12.09 41.71 -23.75
CA PRO A 332 12.57 41.34 -25.08
C PRO A 332 12.32 39.87 -25.38
N VAL A 333 11.89 39.60 -26.62
CA VAL A 333 11.74 38.28 -27.23
C VAL A 333 13.13 37.77 -27.67
N PRO A 334 13.52 36.51 -27.39
CA PRO A 334 14.75 35.93 -27.92
C PRO A 334 14.64 35.60 -29.42
N PRO A 335 15.75 35.64 -30.18
CA PRO A 335 15.75 35.47 -31.63
C PRO A 335 15.45 34.02 -32.06
N PRO A 336 14.92 33.81 -33.28
CA PRO A 336 14.59 32.49 -33.80
C PRO A 336 15.83 31.67 -34.15
N ILE A 337 15.75 30.36 -33.89
CA ILE A 337 16.73 29.33 -34.25
C ILE A 337 16.61 29.05 -35.77
N PRO A 338 17.72 28.81 -36.51
CA PRO A 338 17.67 28.62 -37.96
C PRO A 338 17.03 27.29 -38.36
N GLU A 339 16.21 27.31 -39.41
CA GLU A 339 15.62 26.15 -40.08
C GLU A 339 16.70 25.23 -40.65
N GLU A 340 16.68 23.97 -40.22
CA GLU A 340 17.49 22.91 -40.79
C GLU A 340 16.66 22.10 -41.81
N VAL A 341 17.25 21.95 -42.99
CA VAL A 341 16.68 21.38 -44.21
C VAL A 341 16.30 19.90 -44.01
N SER A 342 15.00 19.61 -43.89
CA SER A 342 14.48 18.24 -44.03
C SER A 342 14.10 17.94 -45.48
N ARG A 343 14.85 17.01 -46.08
CA ARG A 343 14.57 16.42 -47.39
C ARG A 343 13.31 15.55 -47.31
N HIS A 344 12.31 15.87 -48.12
CA HIS A 344 11.17 14.98 -48.39
C HIS A 344 11.61 13.74 -49.17
N VAL A 345 11.31 12.57 -48.61
CA VAL A 345 11.21 11.30 -49.35
C VAL A 345 9.76 10.85 -49.23
N SER A 346 9.07 10.78 -50.37
CA SER A 346 7.70 10.32 -50.50
C SER A 346 7.60 8.80 -50.27
N PRO A 347 6.55 8.28 -49.61
CA PRO A 347 6.16 6.88 -49.72
C PRO A 347 5.21 6.66 -50.92
N PRO A 348 5.18 5.47 -51.52
CA PRO A 348 4.30 5.16 -52.64
C PRO A 348 2.87 4.89 -52.19
N GLU A 349 1.95 5.30 -53.05
CA GLU A 349 0.53 4.98 -53.03
C GLU A 349 0.33 3.47 -53.11
N ASN A 350 -0.55 2.92 -52.26
CA ASN A 350 -1.09 1.58 -52.43
C ASN A 350 -2.61 1.61 -52.36
N GLU A 351 -3.19 0.90 -53.32
CA GLU A 351 -4.58 0.88 -53.72
C GLU A 351 -5.54 0.40 -52.63
N VAL A 352 -6.69 1.05 -52.60
CA VAL A 352 -7.86 0.68 -51.79
C VAL A 352 -8.64 -0.39 -52.55
N GLU A 353 -8.57 -1.64 -52.10
CA GLU A 353 -9.51 -2.68 -52.51
C GLU A 353 -10.58 -2.89 -51.43
N LYS A 354 -11.83 -2.59 -51.82
CA LYS A 354 -13.04 -2.77 -51.03
C LYS A 354 -13.38 -4.26 -50.92
N THR A 355 -13.57 -4.78 -49.70
CA THR A 355 -14.36 -6.00 -49.50
C THR A 355 -15.28 -5.91 -48.28
N HIS A 356 -16.58 -5.95 -48.61
CA HIS A 356 -17.72 -6.56 -47.94
C HIS A 356 -17.76 -6.72 -46.41
N ALA A 357 -18.70 -6.00 -45.81
CA ALA A 357 -19.29 -6.28 -44.51
C ALA A 357 -20.31 -7.43 -44.62
N GLU A 358 -20.09 -8.51 -43.86
CA GLU A 358 -21.12 -9.48 -43.53
C GLU A 358 -21.40 -9.48 -42.02
N ARG A 359 -22.68 -9.26 -41.73
CA ARG A 359 -23.30 -9.37 -40.41
C ARG A 359 -23.43 -10.85 -40.06
N PHE A 360 -23.05 -11.24 -38.83
CA PHE A 360 -23.60 -12.42 -38.18
C PHE A 360 -24.10 -12.09 -36.77
N PRO A 361 -25.19 -12.76 -36.31
CA PRO A 361 -25.95 -12.38 -35.13
C PRO A 361 -25.44 -13.08 -33.86
N MET A 362 -25.50 -12.37 -32.74
CA MET A 362 -25.37 -12.90 -31.38
C MET A 362 -26.62 -13.72 -31.00
N PRO A 363 -26.49 -14.90 -30.39
CA PRO A 363 -27.58 -15.49 -29.63
C PRO A 363 -27.50 -15.08 -28.16
N ALA A 364 -28.64 -14.62 -27.66
CA ALA A 364 -28.93 -14.44 -26.24
C ALA A 364 -28.93 -15.81 -25.52
N LEU A 365 -28.33 -15.88 -24.33
CA LEU A 365 -28.60 -16.95 -23.39
C LEU A 365 -28.79 -16.44 -21.96
N PHE A 366 -29.71 -17.15 -21.33
CA PHE A 366 -30.53 -16.80 -20.19
C PHE A 366 -29.81 -16.74 -18.84
N SER A 367 -30.43 -15.93 -17.98
CA SER A 367 -30.35 -15.95 -16.53
C SER A 367 -30.57 -17.34 -15.92
N HIS A 368 -29.71 -17.73 -14.98
CA HIS A 368 -30.13 -18.53 -13.83
C HIS A 368 -29.48 -18.01 -12.55
N SER A 369 -30.33 -17.52 -11.66
CA SER A 369 -30.07 -17.28 -10.24
C SER A 369 -29.96 -18.62 -9.52
N ALA A 370 -28.86 -18.84 -8.81
CA ALA A 370 -28.78 -19.84 -7.76
C ALA A 370 -28.35 -19.13 -6.47
N GLU A 371 -29.30 -19.06 -5.54
CA GLU A 371 -29.08 -18.72 -4.14
C GLU A 371 -28.34 -19.90 -3.49
N GLU A 372 -27.18 -19.66 -2.89
CA GLU A 372 -26.55 -20.61 -1.97
C GLU A 372 -26.27 -19.96 -0.62
N ASN A 373 -27.01 -20.46 0.36
CA ASN A 373 -26.87 -20.19 1.78
C ASN A 373 -25.55 -20.75 2.31
N PHE A 374 -24.64 -19.89 2.76
CA PHE A 374 -23.48 -20.30 3.54
C PHE A 374 -23.79 -20.26 5.05
N ILE A 375 -23.93 -21.44 5.64
CA ILE A 375 -23.95 -21.67 7.09
C ILE A 375 -22.50 -21.76 7.56
N PHE A 376 -22.06 -20.83 8.40
CA PHE A 376 -20.80 -20.95 9.14
C PHE A 376 -21.00 -21.92 10.32
N ARG A 377 -20.20 -23.00 10.36
CA ARG A 377 -19.99 -23.81 11.57
C ARG A 377 -18.76 -23.26 12.30
N GLU A 378 -18.97 -22.72 13.49
CA GLU A 378 -17.93 -22.47 14.49
C GLU A 378 -17.35 -23.81 14.97
N PHE A 379 -16.03 -23.90 15.01
CA PHE A 379 -15.33 -24.97 15.72
C PHE A 379 -14.88 -24.40 17.07
N ASP A 380 -15.59 -24.79 18.12
CA ASP A 380 -15.17 -24.64 19.50
C ASP A 380 -13.90 -25.44 19.76
N LYS A 381 -12.91 -24.79 20.40
CA LYS A 381 -11.72 -25.45 20.92
C LYS A 381 -12.06 -26.13 22.23
N ALA A 382 -11.76 -27.42 22.30
CA ALA A 382 -11.73 -28.19 23.53
C ALA A 382 -10.70 -27.59 24.51
N GLU A 383 -11.17 -27.32 25.73
CA GLU A 383 -10.36 -27.05 26.90
C GLU A 383 -9.86 -28.39 27.45
N ASP A 384 -8.54 -28.57 27.50
CA ASP A 384 -7.93 -29.59 28.34
C ASP A 384 -7.67 -28.97 29.72
N GLU A 385 -8.38 -29.49 30.72
CA GLU A 385 -8.14 -29.29 32.14
C GLU A 385 -6.85 -30.00 32.60
N ASP A 386 -6.36 -29.60 33.78
CA ASP A 386 -5.28 -30.17 34.59
C ASP A 386 -3.82 -29.72 34.34
N GLY A 387 -3.39 -28.75 35.16
CA GLY A 387 -1.98 -28.40 35.33
C GLY A 387 -1.72 -27.38 36.44
N SER A 388 -1.50 -27.88 37.66
CA SER A 388 -1.27 -27.19 38.93
C SER A 388 -0.44 -25.89 38.88
N LEU A 389 -0.95 -24.84 39.54
CA LEU A 389 -0.17 -23.69 40.01
C LEU A 389 0.89 -24.13 41.03
N ALA A 390 2.15 -23.76 40.78
CA ALA A 390 3.20 -23.69 41.80
C ALA A 390 3.96 -22.36 41.68
N ASP A 391 3.84 -21.57 42.75
CA ASP A 391 4.68 -20.49 43.28
C ASP A 391 5.77 -19.86 42.40
N ILE A 392 5.55 -18.60 42.01
CA ILE A 392 6.57 -17.67 41.54
C ILE A 392 6.95 -16.73 42.71
N PRO A 393 8.21 -16.63 43.13
CA PRO A 393 8.64 -15.70 44.18
C PRO A 393 8.74 -14.24 43.65
N PRO A 394 8.61 -13.23 44.53
CA PRO A 394 8.57 -11.82 44.15
C PRO A 394 9.93 -11.26 43.67
N VAL A 395 9.83 -10.20 42.85
CA VAL A 395 10.83 -9.61 41.94
C VAL A 395 11.94 -8.78 42.64
N ASP A 396 12.31 -9.09 43.88
CA ASP A 396 13.26 -8.25 44.65
C ASP A 396 14.62 -8.90 44.95
N GLN A 397 15.03 -9.95 44.21
CA GLN A 397 16.34 -10.60 44.40
C GLN A 397 17.04 -10.99 43.09
N LEU A 398 17.35 -10.02 42.24
CA LEU A 398 18.34 -10.19 41.17
C LEU A 398 19.66 -9.50 41.58
N PRO A 399 20.82 -10.17 41.47
CA PRO A 399 22.11 -9.56 41.82
C PRO A 399 22.52 -8.50 40.78
N GLU A 400 23.01 -7.36 41.27
CA GLU A 400 23.67 -6.31 40.48
C GLU A 400 24.81 -6.89 39.64
N VAL A 401 24.67 -6.86 38.31
CA VAL A 401 25.76 -7.14 37.38
C VAL A 401 26.57 -5.85 37.20
N LYS A 402 27.78 -5.84 37.76
CA LYS A 402 28.76 -4.78 37.57
C LYS A 402 29.21 -4.72 36.11
N SER A 403 29.18 -3.53 35.53
CA SER A 403 29.71 -3.23 34.20
C SER A 403 31.24 -3.25 34.22
N GLU A 404 31.86 -4.23 33.56
CA GLU A 404 33.27 -4.16 33.19
C GLU A 404 33.42 -3.58 31.78
N ALA A 405 34.41 -2.70 31.64
CA ALA A 405 34.72 -1.95 30.44
C ALA A 405 35.24 -2.85 29.31
N VAL A 406 34.78 -2.57 28.09
CA VAL A 406 35.25 -3.19 26.85
C VAL A 406 36.50 -2.42 26.36
N PRO A 407 37.63 -3.08 26.06
CA PRO A 407 38.77 -2.41 25.43
C PRO A 407 38.54 -2.23 23.92
N ASP A 408 38.90 -1.05 23.43
CA ASP A 408 38.93 -0.72 22.01
C ASP A 408 39.92 -1.60 21.22
N GLY A 409 39.48 -2.08 20.07
CA GLY A 409 40.33 -2.70 19.05
C GLY A 409 40.11 -4.21 18.87
N PHE A 410 39.06 -4.60 18.15
CA PHE A 410 38.93 -5.96 17.61
C PHE A 410 38.57 -5.92 16.11
N GLU A 411 39.53 -6.36 15.31
CA GLU A 411 39.44 -6.57 13.87
C GLU A 411 38.56 -7.81 13.59
N PHE A 412 37.50 -7.66 12.79
CA PHE A 412 36.64 -8.78 12.39
C PHE A 412 37.38 -9.69 11.40
N ARG A 413 37.99 -10.77 11.91
CA ARG A 413 38.31 -11.96 11.10
C ARG A 413 37.19 -12.98 11.28
N CYS A 414 36.43 -13.24 10.22
CA CYS A 414 35.50 -14.37 10.15
C CYS A 414 36.27 -15.67 10.41
N ARG A 415 36.13 -16.23 11.62
CA ARG A 415 36.50 -17.61 11.91
C ARG A 415 35.49 -18.50 11.17
N ALA A 416 36.01 -19.42 10.34
CA ALA A 416 35.25 -20.55 9.85
C ALA A 416 34.55 -21.22 11.04
N LEU A 417 33.22 -21.22 11.04
CA LEU A 417 32.43 -21.87 12.07
C LEU A 417 32.68 -23.37 11.99
N SER A 418 33.26 -23.90 13.06
CA SER A 418 33.28 -25.33 13.39
C SER A 418 31.90 -25.93 13.12
N THR A 419 31.87 -27.08 12.44
CA THR A 419 30.69 -27.90 12.18
C THR A 419 29.91 -28.12 13.48
N ASN A 420 28.85 -27.33 13.70
CA ASN A 420 27.93 -27.59 14.79
C ASN A 420 27.23 -28.92 14.49
N LYS A 421 27.43 -29.87 15.39
CA LYS A 421 26.74 -31.16 15.41
C LYS A 421 25.24 -30.86 15.46
N VAL A 422 24.54 -31.18 14.37
CA VAL A 422 23.07 -31.22 14.34
C VAL A 422 22.62 -32.13 15.48
N PRO A 423 21.63 -31.75 16.30
CA PRO A 423 21.16 -32.59 17.39
C PRO A 423 20.64 -33.93 16.82
N GLU A 424 21.43 -34.99 17.01
CA GLU A 424 21.06 -36.38 16.76
C GLU A 424 19.96 -36.74 17.78
N GLY A 425 18.67 -36.60 17.45
CA GLY A 425 17.63 -36.96 18.42
C GLY A 425 16.15 -36.78 18.06
N SER A 426 15.77 -35.97 17.06
CA SER A 426 14.34 -35.86 16.68
C SER A 426 14.05 -36.62 15.38
N SER A 427 13.78 -37.92 15.49
CA SER A 427 13.45 -38.80 14.36
C SER A 427 12.01 -38.66 13.85
N ASP A 428 11.23 -37.70 14.35
CA ASP A 428 9.87 -37.44 13.88
C ASP A 428 9.90 -36.51 12.64
N LEU A 429 10.54 -36.99 11.58
CA LEU A 429 10.53 -36.33 10.29
C LEU A 429 9.20 -36.66 9.62
N SER A 430 8.23 -35.75 9.74
CA SER A 430 7.06 -35.77 8.86
C SER A 430 7.55 -35.94 7.41
N PRO A 431 6.89 -36.78 6.58
CA PRO A 431 7.32 -37.01 5.21
C PRO A 431 7.39 -35.68 4.47
N ARG A 432 8.60 -35.36 3.97
CA ARG A 432 8.85 -34.16 3.19
C ARG A 432 8.18 -34.30 1.84
N LEU A 433 7.41 -33.31 1.42
CA LEU A 433 6.48 -33.41 0.30
C LEU A 433 7.15 -33.22 -1.06
N THR A 434 8.09 -32.26 -1.19
CA THR A 434 8.75 -31.92 -2.46
C THR A 434 10.04 -31.10 -2.25
N LEU A 435 10.84 -30.99 -3.32
CA LEU A 435 11.94 -30.05 -3.46
C LEU A 435 11.48 -28.78 -4.18
N MET A 436 11.83 -27.63 -3.63
CA MET A 436 11.62 -26.32 -4.22
C MET A 436 12.96 -25.68 -4.56
N ILE A 437 13.22 -25.43 -5.85
CA ILE A 437 14.44 -24.78 -6.32
C ILE A 437 14.11 -23.34 -6.72
N LEU A 438 14.80 -22.38 -6.12
CA LEU A 438 14.78 -20.98 -6.52
C LEU A 438 15.98 -20.72 -7.44
N LEU A 439 15.73 -20.62 -8.75
CA LEU A 439 16.75 -20.31 -9.74
C LEU A 439 16.67 -18.83 -10.10
N VAL A 440 17.65 -18.06 -9.65
CA VAL A 440 17.63 -16.60 -9.69
C VAL A 440 18.63 -16.08 -10.72
N ASP A 441 18.09 -15.40 -11.71
CA ASP A 441 18.85 -14.69 -12.73
C ASP A 441 19.44 -13.38 -12.17
N ARG A 442 20.77 -13.24 -12.20
CA ARG A 442 21.49 -12.02 -11.79
C ARG A 442 21.56 -10.96 -12.90
N SER A 443 21.16 -11.29 -14.13
CA SER A 443 21.35 -10.45 -15.29
C SER A 443 20.52 -9.18 -15.28
N VAL A 444 21.16 -8.06 -15.60
CA VAL A 444 20.54 -6.76 -15.90
C VAL A 444 21.03 -6.26 -17.26
N THR A 445 20.23 -5.47 -17.98
CA THR A 445 20.64 -4.98 -19.32
C THR A 445 21.84 -4.03 -19.28
N ASP A 446 21.93 -3.19 -18.26
CA ASP A 446 22.98 -2.20 -18.10
C ASP A 446 23.29 -2.00 -16.61
N LEU A 447 24.50 -2.35 -16.19
CA LEU A 447 24.97 -2.19 -14.81
C LEU A 447 25.15 -0.72 -14.40
N THR A 448 25.23 0.21 -15.36
CA THR A 448 25.32 1.65 -15.13
C THR A 448 23.93 2.31 -15.05
N TYR A 449 22.90 1.66 -15.59
CA TYR A 449 21.54 2.17 -15.58
C TYR A 449 20.85 1.84 -14.26
N ARG A 450 20.72 2.87 -13.40
CA ARG A 450 20.15 2.74 -12.05
C ARG A 450 18.82 1.96 -11.99
N PRO A 451 17.83 2.18 -12.89
CA PRO A 451 16.58 1.40 -12.84
C PRO A 451 16.78 -0.10 -13.06
N ALA A 452 17.75 -0.53 -13.88
CA ALA A 452 18.05 -1.95 -14.07
C ALA A 452 18.67 -2.57 -12.79
N VAL A 453 19.54 -1.81 -12.11
CA VAL A 453 20.10 -2.22 -10.80
C VAL A 453 19.01 -2.29 -9.71
N GLU A 454 18.05 -1.35 -9.72
CA GLU A 454 16.88 -1.38 -8.83
C GLU A 454 15.99 -2.60 -9.10
N MET A 455 15.87 -3.03 -10.36
CA MET A 455 15.14 -4.26 -10.72
C MET A 455 15.83 -5.53 -10.22
N TRP A 456 17.16 -5.63 -10.27
CA TRP A 456 17.90 -6.69 -9.59
C TRP A 456 17.62 -6.69 -8.09
N THR A 457 17.71 -5.51 -7.46
CA THR A 457 17.44 -5.36 -6.03
C THR A 457 16.04 -5.88 -5.68
N ARG A 458 15.03 -5.52 -6.49
CA ARG A 458 13.66 -6.02 -6.32
C ARG A 458 13.54 -7.55 -6.45
N ARG A 459 14.19 -8.17 -7.45
CA ARG A 459 14.24 -9.64 -7.61
C ARG A 459 14.86 -10.33 -6.40
N LEU A 460 16.00 -9.82 -5.96
CA LEU A 460 16.72 -10.36 -4.80
C LEU A 460 15.89 -10.24 -3.52
N GLU A 461 15.23 -9.10 -3.30
CA GLU A 461 14.35 -8.90 -2.16
C GLU A 461 13.14 -9.83 -2.17
N LYS A 462 12.54 -10.07 -3.33
CA LYS A 462 11.42 -11.00 -3.48
C LYS A 462 11.85 -12.46 -3.25
N THR A 463 13.04 -12.83 -3.72
CA THR A 463 13.65 -14.14 -3.42
C THR A 463 13.87 -14.31 -1.92
N ARG A 464 14.47 -13.31 -1.26
CA ARG A 464 14.72 -13.32 0.20
C ARG A 464 13.42 -13.38 1.00
N PHE A 465 12.39 -12.64 0.56
CA PHE A 465 11.07 -12.69 1.16
C PHE A 465 10.48 -14.11 1.09
N MET A 466 10.54 -14.75 -0.08
CA MET A 466 10.02 -16.11 -0.29
C MET A 466 10.73 -17.14 0.58
N LEU A 467 12.06 -17.08 0.68
CA LEU A 467 12.82 -17.94 1.61
C LEU A 467 12.45 -17.68 3.07
N GLY A 468 12.21 -16.42 3.44
CA GLY A 468 11.74 -16.05 4.78
C GLY A 468 10.34 -16.59 5.09
N GLU A 469 9.44 -16.63 4.11
CA GLU A 469 8.12 -17.25 4.25
C GLU A 469 8.21 -18.78 4.36
N LEU A 470 9.01 -19.44 3.50
CA LEU A 470 9.27 -20.88 3.60
C LEU A 470 9.83 -21.24 4.98
N SER A 471 10.84 -20.49 5.43
CA SER A 471 11.46 -20.70 6.74
C SER A 471 10.48 -20.54 7.90
N ARG A 472 9.60 -19.54 7.84
CA ARG A 472 8.60 -19.29 8.89
C ARG A 472 7.52 -20.36 8.93
N ARG A 473 7.15 -20.90 7.77
CA ARG A 473 6.24 -22.04 7.69
C ARG A 473 6.91 -23.24 8.33
N GLY A 474 8.20 -23.48 8.03
CA GLY A 474 9.14 -24.20 8.89
C GLY A 474 8.66 -25.54 9.43
N ARG A 475 7.83 -26.26 8.68
CA ARG A 475 7.21 -27.52 9.15
C ARG A 475 8.05 -28.74 8.79
N GLY A 476 9.26 -28.55 8.26
CA GLY A 476 10.08 -29.64 7.73
C GLY A 476 9.42 -30.29 6.53
N ARG A 477 8.55 -29.58 5.79
CA ARG A 477 7.72 -30.16 4.72
C ARG A 477 8.34 -30.07 3.34
N TYR A 478 9.26 -29.14 3.15
CA TYR A 478 9.88 -28.88 1.86
C TYR A 478 11.39 -28.88 2.04
N ASP A 479 12.11 -29.34 1.03
CA ASP A 479 13.49 -28.92 0.86
C ASP A 479 13.53 -27.72 -0.07
N ALA A 480 14.43 -26.79 0.22
CA ALA A 480 14.66 -25.60 -0.56
C ALA A 480 16.10 -25.58 -1.06
N ALA A 481 16.27 -25.28 -2.34
CA ALA A 481 17.56 -24.97 -2.94
C ALA A 481 17.54 -23.54 -3.50
N LEU A 482 18.69 -22.88 -3.48
CA LEU A 482 18.87 -21.55 -4.03
C LEU A 482 20.06 -21.58 -4.98
N ILE A 483 19.83 -21.11 -6.20
CA ILE A 483 20.82 -21.04 -7.27
C ILE A 483 20.78 -19.62 -7.81
N PHE A 484 21.94 -18.99 -7.94
CA PHE A 484 22.11 -17.76 -8.69
C PHE A 484 22.95 -18.03 -9.92
N TYR A 485 22.59 -17.46 -11.06
CA TYR A 485 23.40 -17.53 -12.26
C TYR A 485 23.54 -16.15 -12.90
N GLY A 486 24.65 -15.92 -13.60
CA GLY A 486 24.97 -14.63 -14.21
C GLY A 486 26.22 -14.67 -15.08
N LYS A 487 26.56 -13.54 -15.69
CA LYS A 487 27.76 -13.36 -16.50
C LYS A 487 28.63 -12.24 -15.96
N GLU A 488 29.78 -12.60 -15.40
CA GLU A 488 30.71 -11.66 -14.77
C GLU A 488 31.34 -10.71 -15.79
N ALA A 489 32.02 -9.66 -15.31
CA ALA A 489 32.59 -8.63 -16.16
C ALA A 489 33.70 -9.13 -17.11
N ASP A 490 34.36 -10.24 -16.78
CA ASP A 490 35.33 -10.92 -17.64
C ASP A 490 34.66 -11.82 -18.71
N GLY A 491 33.33 -11.87 -18.72
CA GLY A 491 32.52 -12.68 -19.62
C GLY A 491 32.36 -14.13 -19.18
N SER A 492 32.94 -14.53 -18.05
CA SER A 492 32.75 -15.88 -17.49
C SER A 492 31.33 -16.05 -16.94
N MET A 493 30.81 -17.27 -17.07
CA MET A 493 29.53 -17.64 -16.49
C MET A 493 29.75 -17.96 -15.01
N SER A 494 28.97 -17.31 -14.14
CA SER A 494 28.94 -17.60 -12.71
C SER A 494 27.67 -18.36 -12.37
N VAL A 495 27.83 -19.47 -11.66
CA VAL A 495 26.73 -20.22 -11.03
C VAL A 495 27.10 -20.43 -9.57
N GLU A 496 26.34 -19.81 -8.69
CA GLU A 496 26.49 -19.94 -7.25
C GLU A 496 25.30 -20.74 -6.73
N SER A 497 25.56 -21.82 -5.98
CA SER A 497 24.49 -22.61 -5.39
C SER A 497 24.72 -22.81 -3.90
N GLY A 498 23.62 -22.86 -3.16
CA GLY A 498 23.60 -23.47 -1.85
C GLY A 498 23.24 -22.55 -0.69
N THR A 499 23.06 -23.21 0.44
CA THR A 499 22.72 -22.64 1.74
C THR A 499 23.69 -23.25 2.75
N LEU A 500 24.71 -22.50 3.15
CA LEU A 500 25.83 -22.99 3.98
C LEU A 500 26.57 -24.22 3.43
N GLY A 501 26.82 -24.28 2.11
CA GLY A 501 27.61 -25.36 1.50
C GLY A 501 26.86 -26.68 1.30
N ARG A 502 25.54 -26.69 1.48
CA ARG A 502 24.67 -27.79 1.05
C ARG A 502 23.89 -27.40 -0.20
N SER A 503 23.63 -28.38 -1.06
CA SER A 503 22.86 -28.23 -2.31
C SER A 503 21.39 -27.85 -2.05
N PHE A 504 20.80 -28.42 -1.00
CA PHE A 504 19.45 -28.08 -0.54
C PHE A 504 19.35 -28.24 0.98
N LEU A 505 18.36 -27.56 1.58
CA LEU A 505 18.07 -27.62 3.01
C LEU A 505 16.59 -27.78 3.29
N PRO A 506 16.22 -28.45 4.39
CA PRO A 506 14.86 -28.42 4.91
C PRO A 506 14.41 -26.99 5.19
N ASP A 507 13.14 -26.67 4.92
CA ASP A 507 12.55 -25.34 5.17
C ASP A 507 12.71 -24.87 6.62
N ASN A 508 12.59 -25.77 7.59
CA ASN A 508 12.79 -25.47 9.02
C ASN A 508 14.25 -25.13 9.40
N LEU A 509 15.24 -25.47 8.56
CA LEU A 509 16.65 -25.12 8.77
C LEU A 509 17.08 -23.87 7.99
N LEU A 510 16.20 -23.27 7.18
CA LEU A 510 16.54 -22.09 6.38
C LEU A 510 16.94 -20.87 7.23
N ALA A 511 16.33 -20.68 8.41
CA ALA A 511 16.68 -19.56 9.30
C ALA A 511 18.11 -19.68 9.84
N GLU A 512 18.53 -20.90 10.17
CA GLU A 512 19.89 -21.19 10.64
C GLU A 512 20.91 -21.05 9.51
N ALA A 513 20.47 -21.27 8.27
CA ALA A 513 21.30 -21.20 7.08
C ALA A 513 21.48 -19.80 6.50
N ALA A 514 20.78 -18.80 7.03
CA ALA A 514 20.95 -17.43 6.60
C ALA A 514 22.34 -16.92 7.06
N GLY A 515 23.22 -16.62 6.09
CA GLY A 515 24.54 -16.07 6.37
C GLY A 515 24.49 -14.72 7.12
N LYS A 516 23.40 -13.97 6.97
CA LYS A 516 23.13 -12.74 7.73
C LYS A 516 21.65 -12.64 8.04
N VAL A 517 21.33 -12.35 9.30
CA VAL A 517 19.96 -12.06 9.76
C VAL A 517 19.87 -10.58 10.09
N GLU A 518 19.22 -9.81 9.22
CA GLU A 518 19.00 -8.39 9.45
C GLU A 518 17.69 -8.17 10.20
N SER A 519 17.70 -7.31 11.22
CA SER A 519 16.46 -6.87 11.86
C SER A 519 15.90 -5.69 11.07
N MET A 520 14.78 -5.89 10.39
CA MET A 520 14.00 -4.82 9.76
C MET A 520 12.75 -4.54 10.58
N THR A 521 12.23 -3.32 10.56
CA THR A 521 10.93 -3.01 11.15
C THR A 521 9.91 -2.88 10.04
N ILE A 522 8.87 -3.71 10.04
CA ILE A 522 7.72 -3.52 9.16
C ILE A 522 6.67 -2.72 9.91
N GLN A 523 6.02 -1.78 9.23
CA GLN A 523 4.82 -1.16 9.75
C GLN A 523 3.60 -1.86 9.18
N ILE A 524 2.64 -2.21 10.04
CA ILE A 524 1.34 -2.74 9.61
C ILE A 524 0.20 -1.92 10.24
N PRO A 525 -0.97 -1.84 9.60
CA PRO A 525 -2.15 -1.23 10.21
C PRO A 525 -2.51 -1.93 11.52
N ASN A 526 -2.87 -1.13 12.53
CA ASN A 526 -3.22 -1.64 13.86
C ASN A 526 -4.71 -1.97 14.01
N GLY A 527 -5.51 -1.86 12.94
CA GLY A 527 -6.96 -2.09 12.91
C GLY A 527 -7.82 -0.86 13.23
N ILE A 528 -7.23 0.23 13.72
CA ILE A 528 -7.95 1.45 14.12
C ILE A 528 -7.39 2.73 13.47
N GLY A 529 -6.82 2.60 12.26
CA GLY A 529 -6.26 3.74 11.52
C GLY A 529 -4.90 4.24 12.01
N GLY A 530 -4.22 3.49 12.88
CA GLY A 530 -2.82 3.71 13.23
C GLY A 530 -1.89 2.62 12.68
N LEU A 531 -0.59 2.77 12.88
CA LEU A 531 0.42 1.77 12.50
C LEU A 531 1.09 1.17 13.73
N ILE A 532 1.47 -0.09 13.65
CA ILE A 532 2.41 -0.73 14.59
C ILE A 532 3.68 -1.16 13.87
N SER A 533 4.80 -0.97 14.56
CA SER A 533 6.13 -1.37 14.12
C SER A 533 6.46 -2.76 14.63
N LEU A 534 6.53 -3.74 13.73
CA LEU A 534 6.92 -5.11 14.04
C LEU A 534 8.37 -5.36 13.63
N PRO A 535 9.25 -5.78 14.55
CA PRO A 535 10.55 -6.28 14.16
C PRO A 535 10.37 -7.57 13.36
N ARG A 536 10.99 -7.64 12.20
CA ARG A 536 11.06 -8.81 11.33
C ARG A 536 12.52 -9.12 11.07
N LYS A 537 12.85 -10.40 11.08
CA LYS A 537 14.15 -10.89 10.66
C LYS A 537 14.11 -11.07 9.13
N LYS A 538 14.91 -10.29 8.40
CA LYS A 538 15.20 -10.48 6.99
C LYS A 538 16.36 -11.46 6.89
N LEU A 539 16.08 -12.64 6.35
CA LEU A 539 17.10 -13.66 6.10
C LEU A 539 17.85 -13.28 4.82
N SER A 540 19.16 -13.13 4.91
CA SER A 540 20.05 -13.00 3.77
C SER A 540 20.90 -14.27 3.67
N PHE A 541 20.75 -14.97 2.54
CA PHE A 541 21.48 -16.21 2.26
C PHE A 541 22.78 -15.94 1.51
N THR A 542 22.76 -14.94 0.63
CA THR A 542 23.92 -14.51 -0.17
C THR A 542 23.85 -13.00 -0.40
N ASP A 543 25.00 -12.38 -0.61
CA ASP A 543 25.14 -11.01 -1.09
C ASP A 543 25.71 -11.04 -2.51
N CYS A 544 24.87 -11.40 -3.49
CA CYS A 544 25.26 -11.39 -4.91
C CYS A 544 25.03 -10.02 -5.54
N SER A 545 25.96 -9.61 -6.41
CA SER A 545 25.83 -8.40 -7.24
C SER A 545 25.13 -8.73 -8.57
N PRO A 546 24.45 -7.75 -9.19
CA PRO A 546 23.90 -7.92 -10.53
C PRO A 546 25.03 -8.18 -11.54
N THR A 547 24.70 -8.83 -12.65
CA THR A 547 25.64 -9.20 -13.73
C THR A 547 25.14 -8.80 -15.10
N TYR A 548 25.95 -9.01 -16.15
CA TYR A 548 25.49 -8.89 -17.53
C TYR A 548 24.47 -9.99 -17.90
N PRO A 549 23.73 -9.83 -19.02
CA PRO A 549 22.89 -10.88 -19.61
C PRO A 549 23.67 -12.18 -19.80
N ALA A 550 23.06 -13.27 -19.32
CA ALA A 550 23.69 -14.56 -19.17
C ALA A 550 22.77 -15.66 -19.72
N SER A 551 23.37 -16.67 -20.34
CA SER A 551 22.64 -17.87 -20.73
C SER A 551 22.05 -18.59 -19.51
N PRO A 552 20.79 -19.07 -19.54
CA PRO A 552 20.20 -19.81 -18.43
C PRO A 552 20.75 -21.24 -18.30
N ILE A 553 21.39 -21.78 -19.34
CA ILE A 553 21.82 -23.19 -19.42
C ILE A 553 22.62 -23.64 -18.18
N PRO A 554 23.67 -22.93 -17.72
CA PRO A 554 24.45 -23.40 -16.57
C PRO A 554 23.63 -23.45 -15.27
N GLY A 555 22.69 -22.51 -15.09
CA GLY A 555 21.79 -22.50 -13.94
C GLY A 555 20.82 -23.67 -13.94
N PHE A 556 20.24 -24.00 -15.10
CA PHE A 556 19.35 -25.15 -15.28
C PHE A 556 20.09 -26.49 -15.12
N GLN A 557 21.31 -26.60 -15.65
CA GLN A 557 22.17 -27.76 -15.43
C GLN A 557 22.45 -27.99 -13.94
N ARG A 558 22.76 -26.93 -13.19
CA ARG A 558 22.94 -27.04 -11.74
C ARG A 558 21.65 -27.44 -11.03
N ALA A 559 20.49 -26.94 -11.48
CA ALA A 559 19.20 -27.36 -10.91
C ALA A 559 18.97 -28.87 -11.11
N VAL A 560 19.27 -29.41 -12.29
CA VAL A 560 19.20 -30.85 -12.60
C VAL A 560 20.10 -31.67 -11.68
N GLU A 561 21.35 -31.24 -11.47
CA GLU A 561 22.26 -31.91 -10.52
C GLU A 561 21.67 -31.96 -9.11
N ILE A 562 21.11 -30.84 -8.63
CA ILE A 562 20.48 -30.76 -7.31
C ILE A 562 19.26 -31.69 -7.22
N VAL A 563 18.45 -31.81 -8.28
CA VAL A 563 17.34 -32.77 -8.31
C VAL A 563 17.85 -34.20 -8.21
N ARG A 564 18.93 -34.57 -8.92
CA ARG A 564 19.53 -35.92 -8.80
C ARG A 564 20.05 -36.21 -7.40
N GLU A 565 20.76 -35.24 -6.81
CA GLU A 565 21.28 -35.34 -5.45
C GLU A 565 20.13 -35.51 -4.44
N TRP A 566 19.04 -34.78 -4.63
CA TRP A 566 17.85 -34.86 -3.79
C TRP A 566 17.09 -36.17 -3.94
N ASP A 567 16.86 -36.63 -5.17
CA ASP A 567 16.17 -37.88 -5.48
C ASP A 567 16.96 -39.08 -4.95
N SER A 568 18.28 -39.07 -5.12
CA SER A 568 19.18 -40.11 -4.59
C SER A 568 19.25 -40.14 -3.06
N ALA A 569 19.00 -39.01 -2.40
CA ALA A 569 19.04 -38.92 -0.94
C ALA A 569 17.76 -39.44 -0.27
N ARG A 570 16.78 -39.94 -1.02
CA ARG A 570 15.47 -40.34 -0.49
C ARG A 570 15.00 -41.70 -0.96
N GLU A 571 14.37 -42.43 -0.02
CA GLU A 571 13.77 -43.74 -0.29
C GLU A 571 12.28 -43.64 -0.68
N GLU A 572 11.61 -42.53 -0.36
CA GLU A 572 10.16 -42.36 -0.57
C GLU A 572 9.82 -41.67 -1.89
N LYS A 573 8.71 -42.10 -2.51
CA LYS A 573 8.13 -41.42 -3.68
C LYS A 573 7.49 -40.10 -3.24
N LEU A 574 8.05 -38.99 -3.69
CA LEU A 574 7.60 -37.64 -3.37
C LEU A 574 6.84 -36.98 -4.53
N LEU A 575 6.28 -35.80 -4.28
CA LEU A 575 5.74 -34.97 -5.36
C LEU A 575 6.88 -34.51 -6.27
N ALA A 576 6.51 -34.23 -7.51
CA ALA A 576 7.37 -33.59 -8.50
C ALA A 576 8.11 -32.36 -7.91
N PRO A 577 9.43 -32.23 -8.11
CA PRO A 577 10.17 -31.02 -7.77
C PRO A 577 9.60 -29.80 -8.46
N ILE A 578 9.61 -28.65 -7.79
CA ILE A 578 9.20 -27.37 -8.36
C ILE A 578 10.45 -26.53 -8.59
N LEU A 579 10.69 -26.15 -9.84
CA LEU A 579 11.74 -25.21 -10.22
C LEU A 579 11.10 -23.85 -10.51
N LEU A 580 11.34 -22.88 -9.62
CA LEU A 580 10.89 -21.52 -9.80
C LEU A 580 12.02 -20.66 -10.38
N HIS A 581 11.92 -20.33 -11.66
CA HIS A 581 12.86 -19.46 -12.37
C HIS A 581 12.47 -17.99 -12.22
N ILE A 582 13.32 -17.23 -11.52
CA ILE A 582 13.15 -15.80 -11.22
C ILE A 582 14.03 -15.01 -12.18
N THR A 583 13.44 -14.37 -13.20
CA THR A 583 14.21 -13.81 -14.33
C THR A 583 13.74 -12.44 -14.80
N ALA A 584 14.63 -11.71 -15.49
CA ALA A 584 14.26 -10.53 -16.26
C ALA A 584 13.84 -10.83 -17.70
N GLY A 585 13.89 -12.10 -18.14
CA GLY A 585 13.63 -12.52 -19.51
C GLY A 585 14.68 -12.00 -20.50
N LYS A 586 15.96 -11.95 -20.09
CA LYS A 586 17.07 -11.39 -20.88
C LYS A 586 18.03 -12.46 -21.35
N PHE A 587 17.52 -13.41 -22.13
CA PHE A 587 18.29 -14.50 -22.73
C PHE A 587 17.83 -14.77 -24.16
N LEU A 588 18.66 -15.46 -24.94
CA LEU A 588 18.29 -15.93 -26.28
C LEU A 588 17.29 -17.09 -26.16
N MET A 589 16.28 -17.13 -27.01
CA MET A 589 15.25 -18.17 -26.93
C MET A 589 15.81 -19.56 -27.20
N ASP A 590 16.72 -19.71 -28.17
CA ASP A 590 17.40 -21.00 -28.44
C ASP A 590 18.17 -21.52 -27.21
N GLU A 591 18.80 -20.61 -26.45
CA GLU A 591 19.50 -20.99 -25.22
C GLU A 591 18.54 -21.36 -24.09
N PHE A 592 17.36 -20.75 -24.07
CA PHE A 592 16.32 -21.06 -23.11
C PHE A 592 15.66 -22.41 -23.41
N ASP A 593 15.40 -22.71 -24.68
CA ASP A 593 14.94 -24.02 -25.14
C ASP A 593 15.95 -25.10 -24.74
N ALA A 594 17.24 -24.90 -25.01
CA ALA A 594 18.30 -25.80 -24.58
C ALA A 594 18.38 -25.96 -23.05
N ALA A 595 18.10 -24.89 -22.29
CA ALA A 595 18.06 -24.96 -20.83
C ALA A 595 16.86 -25.80 -20.33
N ILE A 596 15.70 -25.71 -20.99
CA ILE A 596 14.50 -26.50 -20.64
C ILE A 596 14.69 -27.97 -21.02
N GLU A 597 15.34 -28.26 -22.15
CA GLU A 597 15.68 -29.63 -22.54
C GLU A 597 16.47 -30.36 -21.45
N CYS A 598 17.32 -29.65 -20.70
CA CYS A 598 18.06 -30.22 -19.56
C CYS A 598 17.12 -30.79 -18.48
N LEU A 599 15.93 -30.22 -18.28
CA LEU A 599 14.95 -30.67 -17.28
C LEU A 599 14.22 -31.96 -17.69
N SER A 600 14.31 -32.35 -18.96
CA SER A 600 13.62 -33.53 -19.51
C SER A 600 14.50 -34.79 -19.54
N ALA A 601 15.59 -34.81 -18.76
CA ALA A 601 16.47 -35.97 -18.72
C ALA A 601 15.72 -37.21 -18.21
N PRO A 602 15.88 -38.38 -18.87
CA PRO A 602 15.05 -39.57 -18.63
C PRO A 602 15.24 -40.20 -17.25
N ASP A 603 16.32 -39.83 -16.55
CA ASP A 603 16.65 -40.27 -15.20
C ASP A 603 16.07 -39.36 -14.10
N LEU A 604 15.38 -38.27 -14.46
CA LEU A 604 14.81 -37.33 -13.50
C LEU A 604 13.31 -37.57 -13.28
N PRO A 605 12.80 -37.31 -12.07
CA PRO A 605 11.37 -37.11 -11.89
C PRO A 605 10.89 -35.89 -12.69
N PRO A 606 9.62 -35.84 -13.14
CA PRO A 606 9.08 -34.67 -13.82
C PRO A 606 9.24 -33.41 -12.97
N ILE A 607 9.87 -32.36 -13.52
CA ILE A 607 10.08 -31.08 -12.84
C ILE A 607 8.98 -30.10 -13.26
N GLN A 608 8.31 -29.48 -12.28
CA GLN A 608 7.33 -28.42 -12.51
C GLN A 608 8.05 -27.07 -12.66
N LEU A 609 8.28 -26.65 -13.90
CA LEU A 609 8.91 -25.37 -14.21
C LEU A 609 7.90 -24.21 -14.09
N GLN A 610 8.16 -23.29 -13.17
CA GLN A 610 7.36 -22.10 -12.89
C GLN A 610 8.20 -20.84 -13.11
N HIS A 611 7.56 -19.71 -13.46
CA HIS A 611 8.29 -18.49 -13.79
C HIS A 611 7.81 -17.28 -12.98
N TRP A 612 8.77 -16.52 -12.47
CA TRP A 612 8.55 -15.22 -11.87
C TRP A 612 9.37 -14.17 -12.61
N VAL A 613 8.72 -13.45 -13.51
CA VAL A 613 9.36 -12.54 -14.45
C VAL A 613 9.29 -11.10 -13.94
N PHE A 614 10.42 -10.41 -13.95
CA PHE A 614 10.58 -9.02 -13.54
C PHE A 614 11.07 -8.20 -14.72
N THR A 615 10.15 -7.54 -15.42
CA THR A 615 10.49 -6.84 -16.65
C THR A 615 11.09 -5.47 -16.36
N GLU A 616 12.19 -5.13 -17.01
CA GLU A 616 12.80 -3.80 -16.92
C GLU A 616 11.97 -2.72 -17.65
N ARG A 617 11.18 -3.13 -18.64
CA ARG A 617 10.19 -2.26 -19.28
C ARG A 617 8.87 -2.29 -18.50
N PRO A 618 8.11 -1.19 -18.45
CA PRO A 618 6.80 -1.18 -17.82
C PRO A 618 5.87 -2.21 -18.47
N HIS A 619 5.51 -3.26 -17.71
CA HIS A 619 4.45 -4.19 -18.06
C HIS A 619 3.42 -4.22 -16.94
N SER A 620 2.15 -4.44 -17.32
CA SER A 620 1.11 -4.74 -16.35
C SER A 620 1.53 -5.92 -15.49
N GLY A 621 1.19 -5.83 -14.21
CA GLY A 621 1.34 -6.97 -13.33
C GLY A 621 0.32 -8.05 -13.72
N VAL A 622 0.78 -9.29 -13.93
CA VAL A 622 -0.07 -10.43 -14.30
C VAL A 622 0.20 -11.61 -13.39
N CYS A 623 -0.85 -12.20 -12.81
CA CYS A 623 -0.76 -13.39 -11.96
C CYS A 623 -1.38 -14.57 -12.70
N CYS A 624 -0.60 -15.64 -12.89
CA CYS A 624 -1.07 -16.93 -13.39
C CYS A 624 -1.96 -16.86 -14.64
N PRO A 625 -1.49 -16.22 -15.73
CA PRO A 625 -2.31 -16.02 -16.92
C PRO A 625 -2.74 -17.35 -17.55
N SER A 626 -3.97 -17.39 -18.04
CA SER A 626 -4.59 -18.56 -18.68
C SER A 626 -4.61 -18.49 -20.22
N SER A 627 -4.23 -17.37 -20.81
CA SER A 627 -4.08 -17.17 -22.26
C SER A 627 -2.92 -16.23 -22.56
N LEU A 628 -2.53 -16.07 -23.83
CA LEU A 628 -1.48 -15.15 -24.28
C LEU A 628 -1.94 -13.68 -24.38
N ASP A 629 -3.23 -13.39 -24.21
CA ASP A 629 -3.79 -12.04 -24.43
C ASP A 629 -3.26 -10.99 -23.44
N PHE A 630 -2.58 -11.42 -22.37
CA PHE A 630 -2.00 -10.51 -21.37
C PHE A 630 -0.79 -9.72 -21.89
N THR A 631 -0.17 -10.15 -23.00
CA THR A 631 1.05 -9.52 -23.51
C THR A 631 1.21 -9.66 -25.02
N GLN A 632 1.85 -8.65 -25.63
CA GLN A 632 2.34 -8.69 -27.02
C GLN A 632 3.87 -8.83 -27.07
N ASP A 633 4.53 -8.94 -25.91
CA ASP A 633 5.98 -9.15 -25.83
C ASP A 633 6.30 -10.61 -26.13
N GLU A 634 6.94 -10.85 -27.27
CA GLU A 634 7.29 -12.19 -27.78
C GLU A 634 8.11 -13.00 -26.77
N THR A 635 8.96 -12.36 -25.96
CA THR A 635 9.75 -13.05 -24.93
C THR A 635 8.87 -13.54 -23.79
N LEU A 636 7.91 -12.73 -23.34
CA LEU A 636 6.94 -13.15 -22.33
C LEU A 636 6.01 -14.26 -22.83
N GLN A 637 5.58 -14.19 -24.09
CA GLN A 637 4.79 -15.26 -24.72
C GLN A 637 5.58 -16.57 -24.75
N ALA A 638 6.83 -16.52 -25.22
CA ALA A 638 7.70 -17.69 -25.26
C ALA A 638 7.93 -18.30 -23.88
N ILE A 639 8.17 -17.49 -22.85
CA ILE A 639 8.30 -17.97 -21.45
C ILE A 639 6.99 -18.61 -20.98
N TRP A 640 5.84 -18.00 -21.26
CA TRP A 640 4.54 -18.53 -20.86
C TRP A 640 4.28 -19.92 -21.45
N GLU A 641 4.52 -20.10 -22.75
CA GLU A 641 4.33 -21.38 -23.46
C GLU A 641 5.18 -22.52 -22.88
N ARG A 642 6.31 -22.18 -22.25
CA ARG A 642 7.25 -23.11 -21.60
C ARG A 642 7.01 -23.26 -20.10
N THR A 643 6.08 -22.48 -19.55
CA THR A 643 5.72 -22.56 -18.13
C THR A 643 4.74 -23.71 -17.91
N ALA A 644 4.99 -24.53 -16.90
CA ALA A 644 4.06 -25.59 -16.55
C ALA A 644 2.73 -25.00 -16.02
N PRO A 645 1.63 -25.77 -16.12
CA PRO A 645 0.41 -25.50 -15.40
C PRO A 645 0.65 -25.12 -13.92
N LEU A 646 -0.15 -24.20 -13.39
CA LEU A 646 -0.10 -23.86 -11.96
C LEU A 646 -0.51 -25.10 -11.13
N PRO A 647 0.34 -25.62 -10.23
CA PRO A 647 -0.01 -26.83 -9.49
C PRO A 647 -1.23 -26.57 -8.57
N GLY A 648 -2.24 -27.44 -8.62
CA GLY A 648 -3.46 -27.26 -7.83
C GLY A 648 -4.41 -26.16 -8.35
N ARG A 649 -4.24 -25.70 -9.59
CA ARG A 649 -5.12 -24.71 -10.25
C ARG A 649 -6.61 -25.03 -10.18
N GLU A 650 -7.00 -26.32 -10.18
CA GLU A 650 -8.41 -26.72 -10.06
C GLU A 650 -9.02 -26.26 -8.72
N PHE A 651 -8.26 -26.37 -7.63
CA PHE A 651 -8.69 -25.92 -6.32
C PHE A 651 -8.65 -24.39 -6.22
N LEU A 652 -7.58 -23.77 -6.72
CA LEU A 652 -7.39 -22.33 -6.63
C LEU A 652 -8.41 -21.55 -7.47
N ALA A 653 -8.86 -22.08 -8.61
CA ALA A 653 -9.89 -21.45 -9.43
C ALA A 653 -11.22 -21.26 -8.67
N GLY A 654 -11.52 -22.11 -7.69
CA GLY A 654 -12.71 -21.97 -6.83
C GLY A 654 -12.56 -20.95 -5.70
N VAL A 655 -11.33 -20.59 -5.31
CA VAL A 655 -11.04 -19.78 -4.11
C VAL A 655 -10.47 -18.41 -4.45
N ARG A 656 -9.72 -18.29 -5.55
CA ARG A 656 -8.99 -17.09 -5.95
C ARG A 656 -9.56 -16.52 -7.26
N PRO A 657 -10.24 -15.36 -7.21
CA PRO A 657 -10.70 -14.68 -8.43
C PRO A 657 -9.54 -14.39 -9.38
N GLY A 658 -9.71 -14.73 -10.66
CA GLY A 658 -8.71 -14.52 -11.70
C GLY A 658 -7.74 -15.68 -11.92
N ILE A 659 -7.76 -16.71 -11.07
CA ILE A 659 -7.12 -18.00 -11.38
C ILE A 659 -8.14 -18.88 -12.10
N HIS A 660 -7.73 -19.49 -13.19
CA HIS A 660 -8.54 -20.38 -14.01
C HIS A 660 -7.94 -21.79 -14.02
N GLU A 661 -8.72 -22.77 -14.45
CA GLU A 661 -8.23 -24.15 -14.63
C GLU A 661 -7.09 -24.23 -15.66
N GLU A 662 -6.98 -23.26 -16.58
CA GLU A 662 -5.90 -23.18 -17.56
C GLU A 662 -4.75 -22.25 -17.16
N SER A 663 -4.77 -21.71 -15.93
CA SER A 663 -3.70 -20.87 -15.44
C SER A 663 -2.35 -21.59 -15.44
N SER A 664 -1.33 -20.94 -16.01
CA SER A 664 0.07 -21.33 -15.84
C SER A 664 0.62 -20.80 -14.52
N GLY A 665 1.70 -21.37 -13.97
CA GLY A 665 2.36 -20.77 -12.82
C GLY A 665 3.45 -19.77 -13.22
N MET A 666 3.10 -18.91 -14.19
CA MET A 666 3.85 -17.72 -14.54
C MET A 666 3.31 -16.51 -13.77
N MET A 667 4.17 -15.59 -13.36
CA MET A 667 3.73 -14.23 -13.09
C MET A 667 4.74 -13.20 -13.58
N VAL A 668 4.23 -12.00 -13.81
CA VAL A 668 4.99 -10.87 -14.35
C VAL A 668 4.82 -9.68 -13.43
N ASN A 669 5.91 -9.14 -12.86
CA ASN A 669 5.96 -7.94 -12.00
C ASN A 669 5.09 -7.93 -10.74
N MET A 670 4.68 -9.11 -10.27
CA MET A 670 3.71 -9.31 -9.21
C MET A 670 4.32 -10.02 -8.02
N ASP A 671 3.57 -10.18 -6.94
CA ASP A 671 4.00 -10.96 -5.79
C ASP A 671 3.57 -12.43 -5.94
N PHE A 672 4.46 -13.37 -5.62
CA PHE A 672 4.17 -14.82 -5.66
C PHE A 672 3.42 -15.29 -4.41
N ASP A 673 2.32 -14.64 -4.02
CA ASP A 673 1.52 -15.07 -2.87
C ASP A 673 0.82 -16.42 -3.13
N VAL A 674 0.39 -16.64 -4.38
CA VAL A 674 -0.28 -17.86 -4.84
C VAL A 674 0.55 -19.13 -4.63
N LEU A 675 1.89 -19.07 -4.74
CA LEU A 675 2.76 -20.25 -4.56
C LEU A 675 2.58 -20.89 -3.20
N PHE A 676 2.41 -20.09 -2.16
CA PHE A 676 2.25 -20.65 -0.83
C PHE A 676 0.91 -21.37 -0.65
N GLU A 677 -0.13 -20.90 -1.32
CA GLU A 677 -1.42 -21.58 -1.38
C GLU A 677 -1.32 -22.86 -2.22
N VAL A 678 -0.55 -22.82 -3.32
CA VAL A 678 -0.20 -24.02 -4.09
C VAL A 678 0.49 -25.05 -3.20
N LEU A 679 1.53 -24.64 -2.46
CA LEU A 679 2.27 -25.53 -1.56
C LEU A 679 1.35 -26.10 -0.47
N ASP A 680 0.51 -25.28 0.14
CA ASP A 680 -0.46 -25.74 1.15
C ASP A 680 -1.50 -26.71 0.56
N THR A 681 -1.95 -26.46 -0.67
CA THR A 681 -2.89 -27.33 -1.41
C THR A 681 -2.25 -28.67 -1.73
N LEU A 682 -1.01 -28.66 -2.22
CA LEU A 682 -0.24 -29.88 -2.48
C LEU A 682 -0.02 -30.68 -1.19
N ALA A 683 0.28 -29.99 -0.08
CA ALA A 683 0.41 -30.61 1.23
C ALA A 683 -0.90 -31.21 1.75
N ALA A 684 -2.04 -30.58 1.44
CA ALA A 684 -3.36 -31.08 1.82
C ALA A 684 -3.76 -32.32 1.01
N LYS A 685 -3.55 -32.31 -0.32
CA LYS A 685 -3.87 -33.45 -1.22
C LYS A 685 -3.11 -34.73 -0.87
N ASN A 686 -1.92 -34.61 -0.29
CA ASN A 686 -1.07 -35.74 0.07
C ASN A 686 -1.31 -36.34 1.47
N ARG A 687 -2.24 -35.79 2.26
CA ARG A 687 -2.62 -36.44 3.51
C ARG A 687 -3.37 -37.72 3.19
N ARG A 688 -3.05 -38.83 3.88
CA ARG A 688 -3.84 -40.05 3.75
C ARG A 688 -5.25 -39.74 4.26
N PRO A 689 -6.31 -40.33 3.69
CA PRO A 689 -7.67 -40.17 4.20
C PRO A 689 -7.84 -40.55 5.68
N SER A 690 -6.90 -41.31 6.25
CA SER A 690 -6.84 -41.66 7.68
C SER A 690 -6.28 -40.55 8.58
N ASP A 691 -5.62 -39.54 8.00
CA ASP A 691 -4.94 -38.45 8.71
C ASP A 691 -5.75 -37.13 8.69
N LEU A 692 -6.93 -37.17 8.05
CA LEU A 692 -7.96 -36.12 8.00
C LEU A 692 -9.12 -36.53 8.90
#